data_AF-A0A6A1VEY9-F1
#
_entry.id   AF-A0A6A1VEY9-F1
#
_cell.length_a   1.000
_cell.length_b   1.000
_cell.length_c   1.000
_cell.angle_alpha   90.00
_cell.angle_beta   90.00
_cell.angle_gamma   90.00
#
_symmetry.space_group_name_H-M   'P 1'
#
loop_
_entity.id
_entity.type
_entity.pdbx_description
1 polymer ?
#
loop_
_entity_poly.entity_id
_entity_poly.type
_entity_poly.pdbx_seq_one_letter_code
_entity_poly.pdbx_strand_id
1 'polypeptide(L)'
;MENPLERLRSESMGLADGASAVKDELCMEIDPPFRENAATADDWRRALNKVVPAVVVLRTTACRAFDTESAGASYATGFVVDKRRGIILTNRHVVKPGPVVAEAMFVNREEIPVHPVYRDPVHDFGFFRYDPGAIQFLNYEEIPLAPEAACVGLEIRVVGNDSGEKVSILAGTLARLDRDAPHYKKDGYNDFNTFYMQAASGTKGGSSGSPVIDWLGRAVALNAGSKSSSASAFFLPLERVVRALKFLQKGSDSYENKWEAVSIPRGTLQVTFLHKGFDETRRLGLRSETEQMVRHASPQGETGMLVVDSVVPGGPAHKRLEPGDVLVRVNGEVTFLHKGFDETRRLGLRSETEQMVRHASPQGETGMLVVDSVVPGGPAHKRLEPGDVLVRVNGEVITQFLKLETLLDDSVNQNIELQTERGGTSLTVNLVVQDLHSITPDYFLEVSGAVIHPLSYQQARNFRFHCGLVYVTEPGYMLFRAGVPRHAIIKKFAGEEISCLEELISVLFKLSRGARVPLEYISYTDRHRRKSVLVTVDRHDWYAPPQIHTRDDTTGLWTAKPAFQPDYLLLPSDINDIGDRSPTFSTSGEANCTGHLHQSNNQELTDSVACHFLIAAGGCPSTDTTRAALLGLNTCVMFEGATAAAANASFAERVIEPTLVMFELKFGCNSSEDHQFVRGIPIYAISQVLDKIVSGASGLPLLINGVRRPMPLVRILEVELYPTLLSKARSFGLSDDWVQALVKKDPIRRQVLRVKGCLAGSKAENLLEQGDMVLAINKEPITCFHDIENACQALDNDAKLNMTIFRQGHEIETLVGTDVRDGNGTTRVINWCGCIVQDPHPAVRALGFLPEEGHGVYVARWCHGSPVHRYGLYALQWIVEVNGKPTPDLDAFVNVTKELEHGEFVRVRSVHLNGKPRVLTLKQDLHYWPTWELRFDPDTAIWRRKTIKALDCSNV
;
A
#
# COMPACT_ATOMS: atom_id res chain seq x y z
N MET A 1 -37.49 -21.08 55.89
CA MET A 1 -37.88 -20.11 56.92
C MET A 1 -38.33 -18.85 56.21
N GLU A 2 -39.57 -18.50 56.48
CA GLU A 2 -40.23 -17.17 56.42
C GLU A 2 -40.14 -16.29 55.18
N ASN A 3 -41.31 -16.12 54.57
CA ASN A 3 -41.82 -14.89 53.94
C ASN A 3 -43.17 -14.61 54.63
N PRO A 4 -43.63 -13.36 54.89
CA PRO A 4 -44.71 -12.83 54.03
C PRO A 4 -44.91 -11.29 54.01
N LEU A 5 -45.64 -10.81 52.98
CA LEU A 5 -46.88 -9.98 53.04
C LEU A 5 -47.19 -9.42 51.62
N GLU A 6 -48.15 -10.00 50.88
CA GLU A 6 -49.60 -9.63 50.76
C GLU A 6 -49.87 -8.47 49.76
N ARG A 7 -50.88 -8.43 48.87
CA ARG A 7 -52.07 -9.27 48.58
C ARG A 7 -52.77 -8.83 47.26
N LEU A 8 -53.26 -9.83 46.51
CA LEU A 8 -54.58 -10.02 45.87
C LEU A 8 -55.29 -8.90 45.05
N ARG A 9 -55.65 -9.19 43.79
CA ARG A 9 -56.99 -9.75 43.41
C ARG A 9 -57.09 -10.17 41.94
N SER A 10 -57.67 -11.35 41.73
CA SER A 10 -58.23 -11.93 40.51
C SER A 10 -59.73 -11.60 40.40
N GLU A 11 -60.32 -11.67 39.19
CA GLU A 11 -61.42 -12.61 38.90
C GLU A 11 -61.95 -12.51 37.45
N SER A 12 -62.40 -13.67 36.98
CA SER A 12 -62.97 -14.03 35.69
C SER A 12 -64.50 -14.15 35.76
N MET A 13 -65.16 -14.06 34.59
CA MET A 13 -66.38 -14.76 34.12
C MET A 13 -67.41 -13.81 33.49
N GLY A 14 -67.84 -14.17 32.28
CA GLY A 14 -68.93 -13.51 31.55
C GLY A 14 -70.31 -14.10 31.84
N LEU A 15 -71.35 -13.50 31.23
CA LEU A 15 -72.60 -14.13 30.82
C LEU A 15 -73.53 -13.14 30.05
N ALA A 16 -74.03 -13.65 28.91
CA ALA A 16 -75.41 -13.59 28.36
C ALA A 16 -76.01 -12.36 27.65
N ASP A 17 -76.50 -12.65 26.43
CA ASP A 17 -77.76 -12.28 25.72
C ASP A 17 -78.17 -10.80 25.54
N GLY A 18 -78.76 -10.35 24.43
CA GLY A 18 -79.27 -10.98 23.21
C GLY A 18 -80.10 -9.97 22.39
N ALA A 19 -79.81 -9.90 21.08
CA ALA A 19 -80.62 -9.57 19.89
C ALA A 19 -81.69 -8.43 19.85
N SER A 20 -81.54 -7.49 18.89
CA SER A 20 -82.32 -7.39 17.62
C SER A 20 -82.24 -5.96 17.01
N ALA A 21 -81.63 -5.80 15.82
CA ALA A 21 -82.24 -5.64 14.47
C ALA A 21 -82.44 -4.13 14.11
N VAL A 22 -82.09 -3.53 12.96
CA VAL A 22 -82.10 -3.90 11.52
C VAL A 22 -81.24 -2.86 10.73
N LYS A 23 -80.40 -3.32 9.76
CA LYS A 23 -79.95 -2.76 8.42
C LYS A 23 -79.59 -1.25 8.26
N ASP A 24 -78.65 -0.79 7.44
CA ASP A 24 -77.94 -1.30 6.24
C ASP A 24 -76.63 -0.48 6.02
N GLU A 25 -75.67 -1.10 5.32
CA GLU A 25 -74.65 -0.56 4.39
C GLU A 25 -73.72 0.61 4.78
N LEU A 26 -72.43 0.30 5.01
CA LEU A 26 -71.33 0.72 4.13
C LEU A 26 -70.08 -0.13 4.43
N CYS A 27 -69.76 -1.06 3.52
CA CYS A 27 -68.50 -1.81 3.54
C CYS A 27 -67.37 -0.92 3.02
N MET A 28 -66.31 -0.72 3.83
CA MET A 28 -64.99 -0.41 3.30
C MET A 28 -64.20 -1.72 3.26
N GLU A 29 -63.90 -2.19 2.05
CA GLU A 29 -62.91 -3.23 1.82
C GLU A 29 -61.57 -2.75 2.39
N ILE A 30 -61.06 -3.50 3.36
CA ILE A 30 -59.68 -3.34 3.84
C ILE A 30 -58.80 -3.97 2.75
N ASP A 31 -57.88 -3.19 2.19
CA ASP A 31 -56.83 -3.66 1.30
C ASP A 31 -56.19 -4.96 1.85
N PRO A 32 -55.87 -5.95 1.00
CA PRO A 32 -55.21 -7.15 1.47
C PRO A 32 -53.86 -6.80 2.11
N PRO A 33 -53.46 -7.48 3.21
CA PRO A 33 -52.20 -7.20 3.86
C PRO A 33 -51.03 -7.45 2.90
N PHE A 34 -50.02 -6.58 2.99
CA PHE A 34 -48.67 -6.80 2.47
C PHE A 34 -48.30 -8.28 2.59
N ARG A 35 -47.94 -8.95 1.48
CA ARG A 35 -47.54 -10.36 1.49
C ARG A 35 -46.37 -10.56 2.46
N GLU A 36 -46.66 -11.08 3.65
CA GLU A 36 -45.67 -11.68 4.56
C GLU A 36 -45.12 -12.95 3.91
N ASN A 37 -44.02 -12.81 3.16
CA ASN A 37 -43.07 -13.90 2.96
C ASN A 37 -41.88 -13.65 3.89
N ALA A 38 -42.12 -13.66 5.21
CA ALA A 38 -41.04 -13.61 6.18
C ALA A 38 -40.30 -14.96 6.16
N ALA A 39 -39.01 -14.96 5.82
CA ALA A 39 -38.19 -16.16 5.78
C ALA A 39 -38.10 -16.79 7.18
N THR A 40 -38.29 -18.11 7.26
CA THR A 40 -38.17 -18.84 8.52
C THR A 40 -36.71 -19.05 8.92
N ALA A 41 -36.46 -19.36 10.19
CA ALA A 41 -35.11 -19.73 10.65
C ALA A 41 -34.57 -20.96 9.91
N ASP A 42 -35.43 -21.90 9.52
CA ASP A 42 -35.06 -23.09 8.77
C ASP A 42 -34.67 -22.77 7.32
N ASP A 43 -35.31 -21.77 6.70
CA ASP A 43 -34.92 -21.28 5.36
C ASP A 43 -33.49 -20.74 5.39
N TRP A 44 -33.20 -19.87 6.36
CA TRP A 44 -31.85 -19.34 6.57
C TRP A 44 -30.83 -20.44 6.87
N ARG A 45 -31.19 -21.45 7.68
CA ARG A 45 -30.30 -22.58 7.97
C ARG A 45 -29.97 -23.38 6.72
N ARG A 46 -30.95 -23.63 5.84
CA ARG A 46 -30.73 -24.32 4.55
C ARG A 46 -29.86 -23.49 3.61
N ALA A 47 -30.11 -22.18 3.50
CA ALA A 47 -29.30 -21.27 2.70
C ALA A 47 -27.83 -21.25 3.18
N LEU A 48 -27.61 -21.11 4.48
CA LEU A 48 -26.27 -21.05 5.07
C LEU A 48 -25.49 -22.37 4.92
N ASN A 49 -26.16 -23.52 5.06
CA ASN A 49 -25.53 -24.82 4.83
C ASN A 49 -25.01 -24.99 3.39
N LYS A 50 -25.67 -24.34 2.42
CA LYS A 50 -25.22 -24.31 1.02
C LYS A 50 -24.12 -23.28 0.78
N VAL A 51 -24.26 -22.08 1.35
CA VAL A 51 -23.39 -20.94 1.08
C VAL A 51 -22.04 -21.03 1.78
N VAL A 52 -22.00 -21.37 3.07
CA VAL A 52 -20.78 -21.33 3.89
C VAL A 52 -19.62 -22.15 3.30
N PRO A 53 -19.82 -23.38 2.79
CA PRO A 53 -18.75 -24.15 2.15
C PRO A 53 -18.14 -23.50 0.90
N ALA A 54 -18.88 -22.62 0.22
CA ALA A 54 -18.45 -21.95 -1.01
C ALA A 54 -17.78 -20.59 -0.76
N VAL A 55 -17.77 -20.11 0.49
CA VAL A 55 -17.08 -18.89 0.90
C VAL A 55 -15.66 -19.22 1.30
N VAL A 56 -14.71 -18.45 0.79
CA VAL A 56 -13.27 -18.66 0.98
C VAL A 56 -12.61 -17.45 1.63
N VAL A 57 -11.55 -17.71 2.39
CA VAL A 57 -10.65 -16.67 2.88
C VAL A 57 -9.55 -16.48 1.85
N LEU A 58 -9.43 -15.27 1.31
CA LEU A 58 -8.38 -14.92 0.37
C LEU A 58 -7.20 -14.32 1.13
N ARG A 59 -6.04 -14.97 1.03
CA ARG A 59 -4.75 -14.44 1.51
C ARG A 59 -3.99 -13.86 0.33
N THR A 60 -3.89 -12.54 0.26
CA THR A 60 -3.30 -11.84 -0.89
C THR A 60 -2.04 -11.10 -0.48
N THR A 61 -0.99 -11.18 -1.30
CA THR A 61 0.23 -10.39 -1.14
C THR A 61 0.45 -9.56 -2.39
N ALA A 62 0.40 -8.24 -2.28
CA ALA A 62 0.81 -7.31 -3.33
C ALA A 62 2.34 -7.20 -3.32
N CYS A 63 3.00 -7.71 -4.36
CA CYS A 63 4.45 -7.90 -4.38
C CYS A 63 5.24 -6.61 -4.64
N ARG A 64 4.60 -5.62 -5.27
CA ARG A 64 5.14 -4.28 -5.53
C ARG A 64 4.06 -3.24 -5.28
N ALA A 65 4.47 -2.03 -4.92
CA ALA A 65 3.55 -0.89 -4.96
C ALA A 65 3.19 -0.63 -6.43
N PHE A 66 1.92 -0.45 -6.73
CA PHE A 66 1.43 -0.26 -8.10
C PHE A 66 0.15 0.57 -8.09
N ASP A 67 0.11 1.61 -8.91
CA ASP A 67 -1.02 2.50 -9.09
C ASP A 67 -1.53 3.10 -7.75
N THR A 68 -2.68 2.64 -7.28
CA THR A 68 -3.35 3.11 -6.05
C THR A 68 -2.92 2.33 -4.80
N GLU A 69 -2.17 1.24 -4.94
CA GLU A 69 -1.87 0.31 -3.86
C GLU A 69 -0.38 0.25 -3.50
N SER A 70 -0.11 0.01 -2.21
CA SER A 70 1.22 -0.24 -1.68
C SER A 70 1.49 -1.74 -1.59
N ALA A 71 2.77 -2.14 -1.63
CA ALA A 71 3.16 -3.52 -1.36
C ALA A 71 2.73 -3.92 0.06
N GLY A 72 2.24 -5.14 0.23
CA GLY A 72 1.67 -5.57 1.51
C GLY A 72 1.06 -6.96 1.47
N ALA A 73 0.61 -7.44 2.63
CA ALA A 73 -0.15 -8.68 2.76
C ALA A 73 -1.49 -8.35 3.43
N SER A 74 -2.57 -8.97 2.98
CA SER A 74 -3.92 -8.74 3.48
C SER A 74 -4.78 -9.99 3.43
N TYR A 75 -5.83 -9.99 4.24
CA TYR A 75 -6.88 -11.01 4.25
C TYR A 75 -8.19 -10.39 3.78
N ALA A 76 -8.95 -11.16 3.01
CA ALA A 76 -10.27 -10.78 2.54
C ALA A 76 -11.16 -12.01 2.39
N THR A 77 -12.39 -11.78 1.95
CA THR A 77 -13.35 -12.84 1.62
C THR A 77 -13.51 -12.92 0.10
N GLY A 78 -13.75 -14.13 -0.41
CA GLY A 78 -14.29 -14.35 -1.74
C GLY A 78 -15.29 -15.49 -1.71
N PHE A 79 -15.97 -15.76 -2.82
CA PHE A 79 -16.88 -16.89 -2.91
C PHE A 79 -16.96 -17.46 -4.33
N VAL A 80 -17.23 -18.75 -4.41
CA VAL A 80 -17.30 -19.48 -5.69
C VAL A 80 -18.59 -19.12 -6.43
N VAL A 81 -18.44 -18.63 -7.66
CA VAL A 81 -19.54 -18.25 -8.56
C VAL A 81 -19.65 -19.13 -9.81
N ASP A 82 -18.60 -19.89 -10.12
CA ASP A 82 -18.61 -20.94 -11.14
C ASP A 82 -17.70 -22.08 -10.66
N LYS A 83 -18.29 -23.17 -10.16
CA LYS A 83 -17.54 -24.32 -9.64
C LYS A 83 -16.88 -25.10 -10.78
N ARG A 84 -17.56 -25.20 -11.93
CA ARG A 84 -17.07 -25.96 -13.09
C ARG A 84 -15.76 -25.41 -13.63
N ARG A 85 -15.65 -24.09 -13.70
CA ARG A 85 -14.45 -23.37 -14.20
C ARG A 85 -13.51 -22.91 -13.08
N GLY A 86 -13.91 -23.10 -11.82
CA GLY A 86 -13.13 -22.66 -10.66
C GLY A 86 -13.02 -21.14 -10.56
N ILE A 87 -14.12 -20.39 -10.64
CA ILE A 87 -14.13 -18.92 -10.56
C ILE A 87 -14.60 -18.46 -9.18
N ILE A 88 -13.80 -17.59 -8.55
CA ILE A 88 -14.09 -16.92 -7.28
C ILE A 88 -14.30 -15.43 -7.54
N LEU A 89 -15.40 -14.87 -7.02
CA LEU A 89 -15.68 -13.44 -7.01
C LEU A 89 -15.19 -12.80 -5.71
N THR A 90 -14.61 -11.60 -5.83
CA THR A 90 -14.24 -10.73 -4.70
C THR A 90 -14.14 -9.27 -5.16
N ASN A 91 -13.68 -8.36 -4.30
CA ASN A 91 -13.45 -6.97 -4.68
C ASN A 91 -12.19 -6.76 -5.54
N ARG A 92 -12.17 -5.69 -6.33
CA ARG A 92 -11.01 -5.30 -7.17
C ARG A 92 -9.77 -5.06 -6.30
N HIS A 93 -9.93 -4.35 -5.18
CA HIS A 93 -8.81 -4.08 -4.26
C HIS A 93 -8.29 -5.33 -3.54
N VAL A 94 -9.01 -6.45 -3.59
CA VAL A 94 -8.52 -7.76 -3.12
C VAL A 94 -7.71 -8.43 -4.21
N VAL A 95 -8.18 -8.36 -5.46
CA VAL A 95 -7.45 -8.86 -6.64
C VAL A 95 -6.15 -8.08 -6.88
N LYS A 96 -6.09 -6.81 -6.48
CA LYS A 96 -4.97 -5.86 -6.66
C LYS A 96 -4.81 -5.39 -8.11
N PRO A 97 -4.48 -4.10 -8.36
CA PRO A 97 -4.19 -3.62 -9.71
C PRO A 97 -2.83 -4.13 -10.24
N GLY A 98 -1.86 -4.35 -9.35
CA GLY A 98 -0.48 -4.75 -9.68
C GLY A 98 -0.16 -6.23 -9.43
N PRO A 99 1.14 -6.59 -9.35
CA PRO A 99 1.59 -7.94 -9.06
C PRO A 99 1.05 -8.49 -7.73
N VAL A 100 0.43 -9.66 -7.77
CA VAL A 100 -0.20 -10.30 -6.61
C VAL A 100 0.09 -11.80 -6.57
N VAL A 101 0.31 -12.32 -5.37
CA VAL A 101 0.27 -13.75 -5.06
C VAL A 101 -0.91 -13.99 -4.15
N ALA A 102 -1.77 -14.96 -4.45
CA ALA A 102 -2.98 -15.20 -3.68
C ALA A 102 -3.25 -16.69 -3.45
N GLU A 103 -3.82 -16.99 -2.28
CA GLU A 103 -4.27 -18.33 -1.88
C GLU A 103 -5.69 -18.24 -1.31
N ALA A 104 -6.54 -19.20 -1.67
CA ALA A 104 -7.88 -19.36 -1.13
C ALA A 104 -7.88 -20.48 -0.08
N MET A 105 -8.32 -20.16 1.13
CA MET A 105 -8.52 -21.13 2.21
C MET A 105 -10.02 -21.38 2.38
N PHE A 106 -10.45 -22.61 2.15
CA PHE A 106 -11.83 -23.04 2.34
C PHE A 106 -12.14 -23.31 3.82
N VAL A 107 -13.42 -23.49 4.16
CA VAL A 107 -13.88 -23.66 5.56
C VAL A 107 -13.25 -24.87 6.26
N ASN A 108 -12.88 -25.92 5.51
CA ASN A 108 -12.20 -27.09 6.02
C ASN A 108 -10.66 -26.96 6.07
N ARG A 109 -10.13 -25.75 5.81
CA ARG A 109 -8.71 -25.40 5.78
C ARG A 109 -7.91 -25.98 4.60
N GLU A 110 -8.55 -26.49 3.55
CA GLU A 110 -7.85 -26.73 2.29
C GLU A 110 -7.41 -25.37 1.69
N GLU A 111 -6.10 -25.24 1.42
CA GLU A 111 -5.48 -24.02 0.89
C GLU A 111 -5.07 -24.25 -0.57
N ILE A 112 -5.69 -23.52 -1.51
CA ILE A 112 -5.48 -23.67 -2.95
C ILE A 112 -4.91 -22.37 -3.54
N PRO A 113 -3.89 -22.42 -4.43
CA PRO A 113 -3.44 -21.24 -5.15
C PRO A 113 -4.55 -20.67 -6.03
N VAL A 114 -4.65 -19.34 -6.07
CA VAL A 114 -5.60 -18.62 -6.94
C VAL A 114 -4.88 -17.59 -7.80
N HIS A 115 -5.34 -17.44 -9.05
CA HIS A 115 -4.75 -16.54 -10.03
C HIS A 115 -5.76 -15.49 -10.49
N PRO A 116 -5.42 -14.19 -10.52
CA PRO A 116 -6.29 -13.17 -11.07
C PRO A 116 -6.64 -13.48 -12.53
N VAL A 117 -7.92 -13.42 -12.89
CA VAL A 117 -8.36 -13.55 -14.30
C VAL A 117 -9.05 -12.30 -14.81
N TYR A 118 -9.59 -11.48 -13.90
CA TYR A 118 -10.17 -10.20 -14.26
C TYR A 118 -10.19 -9.27 -13.05
N ARG A 119 -10.02 -7.98 -13.32
CA ARG A 119 -10.21 -6.90 -12.36
C ARG A 119 -10.80 -5.73 -13.12
N ASP A 120 -11.94 -5.25 -12.66
CA ASP A 120 -12.58 -4.11 -13.29
C ASP A 120 -11.69 -2.87 -13.13
N PRO A 121 -11.41 -2.07 -14.18
CA PRO A 121 -10.54 -0.92 -14.02
C PRO A 121 -11.07 0.17 -13.07
N VAL A 122 -12.39 0.28 -12.91
CA VAL A 122 -13.07 1.35 -12.17
C VAL A 122 -13.85 0.83 -10.98
N HIS A 123 -14.69 -0.19 -11.13
CA HIS A 123 -15.58 -0.68 -10.09
C HIS A 123 -14.93 -1.71 -9.18
N ASP A 124 -15.39 -1.82 -7.95
CA ASP A 124 -14.67 -2.58 -6.92
C ASP A 124 -14.96 -4.08 -6.96
N PHE A 125 -14.82 -4.73 -8.12
CA PHE A 125 -14.92 -6.19 -8.26
C PHE A 125 -13.84 -6.80 -9.17
N GLY A 126 -13.60 -8.09 -8.96
CA GLY A 126 -12.72 -8.88 -9.80
C GLY A 126 -12.89 -10.37 -9.53
N PHE A 127 -12.21 -11.17 -10.34
CA PHE A 127 -12.29 -12.62 -10.31
C PHE A 127 -10.91 -13.26 -10.18
N PHE A 128 -10.87 -14.30 -9.37
CA PHE A 128 -9.77 -15.26 -9.29
C PHE A 128 -10.20 -16.57 -9.95
N ARG A 129 -9.26 -17.30 -10.54
CA ARG A 129 -9.40 -18.72 -10.90
C ARG A 129 -8.65 -19.61 -9.92
N TYR A 130 -9.17 -20.80 -9.67
CA TYR A 130 -8.51 -21.91 -8.98
C TYR A 130 -8.77 -23.21 -9.73
N ASP A 131 -8.04 -24.27 -9.39
CA ASP A 131 -8.32 -25.62 -9.86
C ASP A 131 -9.32 -26.32 -8.91
N PRO A 132 -10.56 -26.59 -9.34
CA PRO A 132 -11.53 -27.32 -8.52
C PRO A 132 -11.07 -28.74 -8.16
N GLY A 133 -10.25 -29.38 -9.00
CA GLY A 133 -9.71 -30.71 -8.76
C GLY A 133 -8.70 -30.77 -7.62
N ALA A 134 -8.17 -29.62 -7.20
CA ALA A 134 -7.27 -29.52 -6.05
C ALA A 134 -8.01 -29.62 -4.71
N ILE A 135 -9.35 -29.47 -4.70
CA ILE A 135 -10.20 -29.69 -3.53
C ILE A 135 -10.54 -31.18 -3.41
N GLN A 136 -10.07 -31.83 -2.35
CA GLN A 136 -10.19 -33.29 -2.20
C GLN A 136 -11.29 -33.70 -1.22
N PHE A 137 -11.53 -32.89 -0.18
CA PHE A 137 -12.34 -33.32 0.96
C PHE A 137 -13.63 -32.51 1.16
N LEU A 138 -13.69 -31.29 0.64
CA LEU A 138 -14.87 -30.44 0.77
C LEU A 138 -15.88 -30.68 -0.35
N ASN A 139 -17.13 -30.94 0.02
CA ASN A 139 -18.25 -30.78 -0.91
C ASN A 139 -18.87 -29.39 -0.74
N TYR A 140 -19.02 -28.67 -1.85
CA TYR A 140 -19.57 -27.32 -1.89
C TYR A 140 -20.24 -27.07 -3.25
N GLU A 141 -21.14 -26.09 -3.32
CA GLU A 141 -21.82 -25.68 -4.55
C GLU A 141 -21.53 -24.21 -4.84
N GLU A 142 -21.63 -23.78 -6.10
CA GLU A 142 -21.51 -22.37 -6.44
C GLU A 142 -22.69 -21.54 -5.89
N ILE A 143 -22.43 -20.26 -5.60
CA ILE A 143 -23.43 -19.31 -5.14
C ILE A 143 -24.04 -18.59 -6.35
N PRO A 144 -25.35 -18.75 -6.62
CA PRO A 144 -26.00 -18.05 -7.73
C PRO A 144 -26.01 -16.54 -7.48
N LEU A 145 -25.75 -15.76 -8.54
CA LEU A 145 -25.88 -14.30 -8.52
C LEU A 145 -27.31 -13.93 -8.97
N ALA A 146 -28.00 -13.11 -8.19
CA ALA A 146 -29.37 -12.66 -8.43
C ALA A 146 -29.52 -11.14 -8.13
N PRO A 147 -28.86 -10.25 -8.91
CA PRO A 147 -28.98 -8.79 -8.72
C PRO A 147 -30.43 -8.31 -8.71
N GLU A 148 -31.30 -8.93 -9.52
CA GLU A 148 -32.72 -8.58 -9.66
C GLU A 148 -33.55 -8.80 -8.39
N ALA A 149 -33.03 -9.57 -7.42
CA ALA A 149 -33.69 -9.79 -6.14
C ALA A 149 -33.45 -8.66 -5.13
N ALA A 150 -32.50 -7.75 -5.38
CA ALA A 150 -32.18 -6.67 -4.47
C ALA A 150 -33.31 -5.61 -4.42
N CYS A 151 -34.00 -5.52 -3.29
CA CYS A 151 -35.03 -4.51 -3.04
C CYS A 151 -34.92 -3.94 -1.62
N VAL A 152 -35.40 -2.71 -1.41
CA VAL A 152 -35.51 -2.13 -0.06
C VAL A 152 -36.44 -3.01 0.79
N GLY A 153 -36.04 -3.27 2.04
CA GLY A 153 -36.75 -4.16 2.95
C GLY A 153 -36.35 -5.63 2.86
N LEU A 154 -35.52 -6.02 1.89
CA LEU A 154 -35.01 -7.40 1.79
C LEU A 154 -34.15 -7.75 3.01
N GLU A 155 -34.51 -8.82 3.71
CA GLU A 155 -33.63 -9.43 4.71
C GLU A 155 -32.45 -10.12 4.05
N ILE A 156 -31.26 -9.84 4.57
CA ILE A 156 -30.00 -10.33 4.04
C ILE A 156 -29.13 -10.96 5.13
N ARG A 157 -28.18 -11.80 4.70
CA ARG A 157 -27.03 -12.21 5.52
C ARG A 157 -25.74 -11.91 4.76
N VAL A 158 -24.76 -11.34 5.44
CA VAL A 158 -23.39 -11.20 4.93
C VAL A 158 -22.58 -12.35 5.49
N VAL A 159 -22.09 -13.22 4.61
CA VAL A 159 -21.32 -14.42 5.02
C VAL A 159 -19.87 -14.20 4.65
N GLY A 160 -19.01 -13.99 5.64
CA GLY A 160 -17.61 -13.66 5.38
C GLY A 160 -16.67 -14.10 6.48
N ASN A 161 -15.44 -13.65 6.44
CA ASN A 161 -14.46 -13.95 7.48
C ASN A 161 -14.15 -12.73 8.34
N ASP A 162 -13.87 -12.96 9.63
CA ASP A 162 -13.33 -11.94 10.54
C ASP A 162 -11.80 -12.08 10.59
N SER A 163 -11.11 -11.40 9.68
CA SER A 163 -9.64 -11.24 9.67
C SER A 163 -8.78 -12.52 9.75
N GLY A 164 -9.29 -13.67 9.31
CA GLY A 164 -8.53 -14.93 9.28
C GLY A 164 -8.90 -15.95 10.35
N GLU A 165 -9.77 -15.61 11.31
CA GLU A 165 -10.02 -16.46 12.49
C GLU A 165 -11.18 -17.46 12.29
N LYS A 166 -12.38 -16.98 11.91
CA LYS A 166 -13.60 -17.79 11.74
C LYS A 166 -14.60 -17.16 10.77
N VAL A 167 -15.43 -18.00 10.15
CA VAL A 167 -16.60 -17.56 9.37
C VAL A 167 -17.55 -16.77 10.28
N SER A 168 -17.91 -15.57 9.84
CA SER A 168 -18.82 -14.61 10.46
C SER A 168 -20.06 -14.46 9.58
N ILE A 169 -21.23 -14.50 10.21
CA ILE A 169 -22.53 -14.35 9.53
C ILE A 169 -23.23 -13.16 10.18
N LEU A 170 -23.41 -12.09 9.41
CA LEU A 170 -24.00 -10.85 9.90
C LEU A 170 -25.38 -10.64 9.28
N ALA A 171 -26.39 -10.44 10.11
CA ALA A 171 -27.73 -10.07 9.65
C ALA A 171 -27.83 -8.59 9.29
N GLY A 172 -28.73 -8.28 8.36
CA GLY A 172 -29.10 -6.92 8.00
C GLY A 172 -30.35 -6.91 7.14
N THR A 173 -30.84 -5.71 6.86
CA THR A 173 -31.94 -5.45 5.93
C THR A 173 -31.51 -4.35 4.99
N LEU A 174 -31.72 -4.53 3.69
CA LEU A 174 -31.41 -3.50 2.69
C LEU A 174 -32.28 -2.26 2.95
N ALA A 175 -31.63 -1.16 3.28
CA ALA A 175 -32.27 0.11 3.59
C ALA A 175 -32.32 1.05 2.38
N ARG A 176 -31.35 0.92 1.46
CA ARG A 176 -31.20 1.82 0.31
C ARG A 176 -30.46 1.14 -0.85
N LEU A 177 -30.78 1.52 -2.09
CA LEU A 177 -30.14 0.99 -3.31
C LEU A 177 -29.37 2.05 -4.11
N ASP A 178 -29.62 3.33 -3.86
CA ASP A 178 -29.14 4.51 -4.58
C ASP A 178 -28.14 5.33 -3.72
N ARG A 179 -27.31 4.67 -2.91
CA ARG A 179 -26.28 5.37 -2.12
C ARG A 179 -25.11 5.71 -3.01
N ASP A 180 -24.51 6.88 -2.81
CA ASP A 180 -23.24 7.22 -3.46
C ASP A 180 -22.14 6.20 -3.11
N ALA A 181 -21.22 6.01 -4.06
CA ALA A 181 -20.04 5.19 -3.87
C ALA A 181 -19.20 5.62 -2.64
N PRO A 182 -18.59 4.66 -1.92
CA PRO A 182 -17.76 4.98 -0.77
C PRO A 182 -16.51 5.78 -1.17
N HIS A 183 -16.24 6.86 -0.44
CA HIS A 183 -14.97 7.60 -0.55
C HIS A 183 -13.95 7.06 0.46
N TYR A 184 -12.93 6.35 -0.04
CA TYR A 184 -11.85 5.75 0.72
C TYR A 184 -10.73 6.75 1.01
N LYS A 185 -10.04 7.24 -0.03
CA LYS A 185 -8.89 8.16 0.09
C LYS A 185 -8.79 9.07 -1.13
N LYS A 186 -8.34 10.32 -0.94
CA LYS A 186 -8.26 11.31 -2.03
C LYS A 186 -7.28 10.93 -3.16
N ASP A 187 -6.19 10.26 -2.80
CA ASP A 187 -5.08 9.83 -3.67
C ASP A 187 -5.10 8.32 -3.96
N GLY A 188 -6.13 7.62 -3.46
CA GLY A 188 -6.29 6.17 -3.60
C GLY A 188 -7.40 5.76 -4.57
N TYR A 189 -7.74 4.48 -4.50
CA TYR A 189 -8.88 3.94 -5.22
C TYR A 189 -10.19 4.49 -4.65
N ASN A 190 -11.11 4.86 -5.53
CA ASN A 190 -12.51 5.18 -5.22
C ASN A 190 -13.35 4.82 -6.44
N ASP A 191 -14.47 4.16 -6.20
CA ASP A 191 -15.45 3.86 -7.23
C ASP A 191 -16.19 5.14 -7.66
N PHE A 192 -16.80 5.12 -8.85
CA PHE A 192 -17.58 6.24 -9.39
C PHE A 192 -18.49 5.77 -10.52
N ASN A 193 -19.40 6.64 -10.95
CA ASN A 193 -20.42 6.32 -11.95
C ASN A 193 -21.24 5.06 -11.59
N THR A 194 -21.47 4.83 -10.30
CA THR A 194 -22.27 3.72 -9.81
C THR A 194 -22.89 4.07 -8.47
N PHE A 195 -24.04 3.48 -8.21
CA PHE A 195 -24.61 3.46 -6.86
C PHE A 195 -24.13 2.24 -6.09
N TYR A 196 -24.21 2.35 -4.77
CA TYR A 196 -24.04 1.28 -3.81
C TYR A 196 -25.34 1.08 -3.06
N MET A 197 -25.53 -0.13 -2.57
CA MET A 197 -26.61 -0.47 -1.64
C MET A 197 -26.12 -0.30 -0.20
N GLN A 198 -27.06 -0.06 0.71
CA GLN A 198 -26.80 0.14 2.12
C GLN A 198 -27.70 -0.74 2.98
N ALA A 199 -27.11 -1.31 4.02
CA ALA A 199 -27.84 -1.91 5.14
C ALA A 199 -27.22 -1.47 6.46
N ALA A 200 -28.02 -1.52 7.52
CA ALA A 200 -27.50 -1.55 8.89
C ALA A 200 -26.90 -2.95 9.13
N SER A 201 -25.57 -3.04 9.13
CA SER A 201 -24.84 -4.29 9.35
C SER A 201 -23.47 -3.99 9.96
N GLY A 202 -23.09 -4.73 10.99
CA GLY A 202 -21.83 -4.54 11.74
C GLY A 202 -20.61 -5.14 11.05
N THR A 203 -20.45 -4.94 9.74
CA THR A 203 -19.30 -5.48 8.97
C THR A 203 -17.98 -4.91 9.47
N LYS A 204 -16.99 -5.77 9.71
CA LYS A 204 -15.62 -5.43 10.18
C LYS A 204 -14.56 -5.67 9.09
N GLY A 205 -13.30 -5.31 9.39
CA GLY A 205 -12.16 -5.60 8.52
C GLY A 205 -12.05 -7.09 8.15
N GLY A 206 -11.74 -7.39 6.89
CA GLY A 206 -11.68 -8.76 6.35
C GLY A 206 -12.99 -9.26 5.71
N SER A 207 -14.13 -8.57 5.94
CA SER A 207 -15.41 -8.90 5.31
C SER A 207 -15.57 -8.40 3.86
N SER A 208 -14.66 -7.57 3.36
CA SER A 208 -14.64 -7.17 1.94
C SER A 208 -14.57 -8.41 1.04
N GLY A 209 -15.46 -8.46 0.05
CA GLY A 209 -15.64 -9.54 -0.90
C GLY A 209 -16.63 -10.62 -0.46
N SER A 210 -17.28 -10.43 0.69
CA SER A 210 -18.34 -11.35 1.16
C SER A 210 -19.58 -11.30 0.28
N PRO A 211 -20.21 -12.44 -0.01
CA PRO A 211 -21.55 -12.44 -0.60
C PRO A 211 -22.56 -11.87 0.40
N VAL A 212 -23.42 -10.99 -0.11
CA VAL A 212 -24.66 -10.58 0.56
C VAL A 212 -25.77 -11.44 0.01
N ILE A 213 -26.33 -12.33 0.81
CA ILE A 213 -27.28 -13.36 0.36
C ILE A 213 -28.71 -13.09 0.82
N ASP A 214 -29.67 -13.55 0.03
CA ASP A 214 -31.06 -13.72 0.43
C ASP A 214 -31.31 -15.07 1.15
N TRP A 215 -32.56 -15.29 1.59
CA TRP A 215 -32.97 -16.52 2.29
C TRP A 215 -32.98 -17.77 1.39
N LEU A 216 -32.80 -17.62 0.07
CA LEU A 216 -32.60 -18.73 -0.87
C LEU A 216 -31.11 -19.09 -1.06
N GLY A 217 -30.20 -18.33 -0.44
CA GLY A 217 -28.76 -18.50 -0.59
C GLY A 217 -28.22 -17.98 -1.91
N ARG A 218 -28.92 -17.03 -2.55
CA ARG A 218 -28.46 -16.34 -3.77
C ARG A 218 -27.80 -15.02 -3.37
N ALA A 219 -26.66 -14.68 -3.99
CA ALA A 219 -26.01 -13.41 -3.76
C ALA A 219 -26.74 -12.27 -4.50
N VAL A 220 -27.14 -11.24 -3.76
CA VAL A 220 -27.84 -10.05 -4.28
C VAL A 220 -26.92 -8.83 -4.40
N ALA A 221 -25.84 -8.81 -3.61
CA ALA A 221 -24.82 -7.75 -3.63
C ALA A 221 -23.44 -8.29 -3.21
N LEU A 222 -22.38 -7.53 -3.45
CA LEU A 222 -21.02 -7.81 -3.01
C LEU A 222 -20.60 -6.84 -1.91
N ASN A 223 -20.17 -7.34 -0.74
CA ASN A 223 -19.73 -6.46 0.33
C ASN A 223 -18.40 -5.77 0.00
N ALA A 224 -18.35 -4.44 0.01
CA ALA A 224 -17.12 -3.67 -0.22
C ALA A 224 -16.36 -3.32 1.08
N GLY A 225 -16.93 -3.69 2.24
CA GLY A 225 -16.40 -3.34 3.55
C GLY A 225 -16.99 -2.04 4.10
N SER A 226 -16.60 -1.69 5.33
CA SER A 226 -17.04 -0.45 6.00
C SER A 226 -15.86 0.31 6.58
N LYS A 227 -16.05 1.62 6.80
CA LYS A 227 -15.14 2.40 7.66
C LYS A 227 -15.29 1.87 9.07
N SER A 228 -14.19 1.60 9.74
CA SER A 228 -14.16 1.02 11.09
C SER A 228 -14.88 1.85 12.17
N SER A 229 -15.28 3.08 11.83
CA SER A 229 -16.05 4.01 12.68
C SER A 229 -17.55 4.07 12.39
N SER A 230 -18.12 3.29 11.45
CA SER A 230 -19.55 3.40 11.08
C SER A 230 -20.28 2.05 11.03
N ALA A 231 -21.52 2.02 11.56
CA ALA A 231 -22.39 0.83 11.56
C ALA A 231 -23.14 0.57 10.22
N SER A 232 -22.83 1.35 9.17
CA SER A 232 -23.43 1.17 7.84
C SER A 232 -22.48 0.44 6.91
N ALA A 233 -22.94 -0.64 6.27
CA ALA A 233 -22.17 -1.36 5.26
C ALA A 233 -22.43 -0.80 3.85
N PHE A 234 -21.46 -0.96 2.95
CA PHE A 234 -21.55 -0.62 1.53
C PHE A 234 -21.54 -1.90 0.70
N PHE A 235 -22.56 -2.10 -0.12
CA PHE A 235 -22.64 -3.25 -1.00
C PHE A 235 -22.68 -2.82 -2.47
N LEU A 236 -21.79 -3.41 -3.27
CA LEU A 236 -21.71 -3.19 -4.70
C LEU A 236 -22.82 -4.01 -5.41
N PRO A 237 -23.60 -3.39 -6.32
CA PRO A 237 -24.56 -4.09 -7.18
C PRO A 237 -23.90 -5.12 -8.11
N LEU A 238 -24.61 -6.21 -8.44
CA LEU A 238 -24.03 -7.35 -9.17
C LEU A 238 -24.27 -7.33 -10.68
N GLU A 239 -25.00 -6.37 -11.24
CA GLU A 239 -25.36 -6.36 -12.66
C GLU A 239 -24.13 -6.39 -13.57
N ARG A 240 -23.10 -5.61 -13.21
CA ARG A 240 -21.81 -5.57 -13.91
C ARG A 240 -21.00 -6.84 -13.72
N VAL A 241 -21.02 -7.37 -12.50
CA VAL A 241 -20.38 -8.63 -12.15
C VAL A 241 -20.94 -9.76 -13.00
N VAL A 242 -22.27 -9.84 -13.13
CA VAL A 242 -22.96 -10.84 -13.95
C VAL A 242 -22.60 -10.68 -15.44
N ARG A 243 -22.52 -9.44 -15.95
CA ARG A 243 -22.08 -9.18 -17.32
C ARG A 243 -20.66 -9.68 -17.56
N ALA A 244 -19.70 -9.31 -16.71
CA ALA A 244 -18.31 -9.76 -16.82
C ALA A 244 -18.17 -11.28 -16.68
N LEU A 245 -18.86 -11.90 -15.72
CA LEU A 245 -18.87 -13.35 -15.51
C LEU A 245 -19.37 -14.09 -16.76
N LYS A 246 -20.39 -13.58 -17.46
CA LYS A 246 -20.88 -14.17 -18.72
C LYS A 246 -19.82 -14.18 -19.82
N PHE A 247 -18.98 -13.14 -19.92
CA PHE A 247 -17.86 -13.14 -20.87
C PHE A 247 -16.84 -14.21 -20.51
N LEU A 248 -16.44 -14.29 -19.24
CA LEU A 248 -15.52 -15.33 -18.75
C LEU A 248 -16.06 -16.75 -19.02
N GLN A 249 -17.35 -16.96 -18.75
CA GLN A 249 -18.01 -18.24 -18.97
C GLN A 249 -18.02 -18.65 -20.44
N LYS A 250 -18.34 -17.72 -21.35
CA LYS A 250 -18.32 -17.98 -22.81
C LYS A 250 -16.92 -18.21 -23.35
N GLY A 251 -15.94 -17.43 -22.90
CA GLY A 251 -14.55 -17.52 -23.36
C GLY A 251 -13.84 -18.80 -22.89
N SER A 252 -14.33 -19.44 -21.82
CA SER A 252 -13.71 -20.63 -21.23
C SER A 252 -14.41 -21.96 -21.59
N ASP A 253 -15.39 -21.95 -22.51
CA ASP A 253 -16.03 -23.19 -22.99
C ASP A 253 -15.24 -23.89 -24.10
N SER A 254 -14.15 -23.28 -24.61
CA SER A 254 -13.16 -23.93 -25.48
C SER A 254 -12.27 -24.87 -24.65
N TYR A 255 -12.57 -26.16 -24.75
CA TYR A 255 -11.98 -27.23 -23.95
C TYR A 255 -10.56 -27.58 -24.43
N GLU A 256 -9.53 -27.22 -23.66
CA GLU A 256 -8.21 -27.92 -23.60
C GLU A 256 -7.31 -27.25 -22.53
N ASN A 257 -7.49 -27.59 -21.24
CA ASN A 257 -6.54 -27.42 -20.11
C ASN A 257 -5.74 -26.10 -19.92
N LYS A 258 -5.96 -25.04 -20.70
CA LYS A 258 -5.20 -23.79 -20.65
C LYS A 258 -6.18 -22.63 -20.67
N TRP A 259 -6.15 -21.83 -19.60
CA TRP A 259 -6.94 -20.61 -19.50
C TRP A 259 -6.45 -19.59 -20.53
N GLU A 260 -7.37 -19.08 -21.36
CA GLU A 260 -7.09 -18.00 -22.29
C GLU A 260 -7.59 -16.66 -21.75
N ALA A 261 -6.88 -15.59 -22.08
CA ALA A 261 -7.26 -14.25 -21.67
C ALA A 261 -8.56 -13.86 -22.39
N VAL A 262 -9.61 -13.57 -21.62
CA VAL A 262 -10.90 -13.15 -22.15
C VAL A 262 -10.97 -11.62 -22.17
N SER A 263 -11.20 -11.04 -23.34
CA SER A 263 -11.46 -9.60 -23.46
C SER A 263 -12.89 -9.30 -22.98
N ILE A 264 -13.00 -8.40 -21.98
CA ILE A 264 -14.28 -7.92 -21.47
C ILE A 264 -14.42 -6.45 -21.89
N PRO A 265 -15.35 -6.12 -22.80
CA PRO A 265 -15.53 -4.75 -23.27
C PRO A 265 -15.88 -3.81 -22.10
N ARG A 266 -15.11 -2.74 -21.95
CA ARG A 266 -15.34 -1.68 -20.96
C ARG A 266 -15.13 -0.31 -21.58
N GLY A 267 -16.21 0.46 -21.71
CA GLY A 267 -16.20 1.74 -22.39
C GLY A 267 -16.11 2.92 -21.44
N THR A 268 -15.44 3.99 -21.87
CA THR A 268 -15.42 5.24 -21.11
C THR A 268 -15.34 6.47 -22.01
N LEU A 269 -15.92 7.57 -21.53
CA LEU A 269 -15.73 8.92 -22.07
C LEU A 269 -14.69 9.72 -21.27
N GLN A 270 -14.10 9.09 -20.25
CA GLN A 270 -13.30 9.70 -19.19
C GLN A 270 -14.03 10.83 -18.45
N VAL A 271 -15.33 10.63 -18.19
CA VAL A 271 -16.21 11.56 -17.47
C VAL A 271 -16.72 10.91 -16.19
N THR A 272 -16.69 11.67 -15.10
CA THR A 272 -17.43 11.34 -13.88
C THR A 272 -18.75 12.09 -13.88
N PHE A 273 -19.83 11.34 -13.68
CA PHE A 273 -21.19 11.85 -13.53
C PHE A 273 -21.63 11.71 -12.08
N LEU A 274 -22.48 12.63 -11.63
CA LEU A 274 -23.21 12.58 -10.38
C LEU A 274 -24.70 12.49 -10.67
N HIS A 275 -25.43 11.74 -9.88
CA HIS A 275 -26.89 11.77 -9.94
C HIS A 275 -27.40 12.93 -9.07
N LYS A 276 -28.16 13.85 -9.68
CA LYS A 276 -28.74 15.01 -9.00
C LYS A 276 -30.24 15.02 -9.17
N GLY A 277 -30.95 15.30 -8.07
CA GLY A 277 -32.40 15.40 -8.11
C GLY A 277 -32.89 16.52 -9.03
N PHE A 278 -34.14 16.42 -9.53
CA PHE A 278 -34.68 17.40 -10.49
C PHE A 278 -34.63 18.86 -10.01
N ASP A 279 -34.75 19.10 -8.70
CA ASP A 279 -34.63 20.44 -8.12
C ASP A 279 -33.23 21.03 -8.33
N GLU A 280 -32.19 20.20 -8.18
CA GLU A 280 -30.80 20.60 -8.41
C GLU A 280 -30.49 20.75 -9.90
N THR A 281 -31.04 19.90 -10.77
CA THR A 281 -30.82 20.00 -12.21
C THR A 281 -31.54 21.21 -12.80
N ARG A 282 -32.71 21.60 -12.26
CA ARG A 282 -33.37 22.88 -12.59
C ARG A 282 -32.50 24.08 -12.22
N ARG A 283 -31.81 24.04 -11.07
CA ARG A 283 -30.83 25.10 -10.68
C ARG A 283 -29.65 25.20 -11.65
N LEU A 284 -29.32 24.12 -12.35
CA LEU A 284 -28.30 24.07 -13.41
C LEU A 284 -28.86 24.47 -14.79
N GLY A 285 -30.16 24.77 -14.88
CA GLY A 285 -30.83 25.24 -16.09
C GLY A 285 -31.56 24.17 -16.90
N LEU A 286 -31.84 22.98 -16.35
CA LEU A 286 -32.67 21.98 -17.05
C LEU A 286 -34.05 22.57 -17.39
N ARG A 287 -34.49 22.46 -18.65
CA ARG A 287 -35.80 22.96 -19.09
C ARG A 287 -36.95 22.08 -18.58
N SER A 288 -38.08 22.71 -18.24
CA SER A 288 -39.28 22.02 -17.76
C SER A 288 -39.83 21.01 -18.77
N GLU A 289 -39.75 21.31 -20.07
CA GLU A 289 -40.17 20.42 -21.16
C GLU A 289 -39.31 19.14 -21.21
N THR A 290 -38.00 19.29 -21.02
CA THR A 290 -37.02 18.20 -20.98
C THR A 290 -37.24 17.33 -19.74
N GLU A 291 -37.48 17.95 -18.57
CA GLU A 291 -37.85 17.22 -17.35
C GLU A 291 -39.14 16.41 -17.55
N GLN A 292 -40.19 17.00 -18.13
CA GLN A 292 -41.44 16.29 -18.42
C GLN A 292 -41.22 15.10 -19.36
N MET A 293 -40.47 15.30 -20.43
CA MET A 293 -40.10 14.23 -21.37
C MET A 293 -39.38 13.08 -20.67
N VAL A 294 -38.42 13.36 -19.79
CA VAL A 294 -37.69 12.34 -19.03
C VAL A 294 -38.64 11.58 -18.10
N ARG A 295 -39.48 12.30 -17.34
CA ARG A 295 -40.47 11.70 -16.44
C ARG A 295 -41.47 10.80 -17.16
N HIS A 296 -41.79 11.08 -18.43
CA HIS A 296 -42.68 10.25 -19.24
C HIS A 296 -42.01 9.01 -19.85
N ALA A 297 -40.67 8.92 -19.87
CA ALA A 297 -39.93 7.85 -20.52
C ALA A 297 -39.62 6.63 -19.62
N SER A 298 -39.94 6.66 -18.32
CA SER A 298 -39.42 5.72 -17.31
C SER A 298 -40.51 4.99 -16.47
N PRO A 299 -40.30 3.72 -16.05
CA PRO A 299 -41.22 2.94 -15.20
C PRO A 299 -41.08 3.19 -13.66
N GLN A 300 -42.09 2.74 -12.88
CA GLN A 300 -42.64 3.32 -11.61
C GLN A 300 -41.87 3.13 -10.27
N GLY A 301 -41.77 4.20 -9.42
CA GLY A 301 -41.40 4.20 -7.97
C GLY A 301 -41.08 5.61 -7.34
N GLU A 302 -41.55 5.90 -6.10
CA GLU A 302 -42.04 7.17 -5.44
C GLU A 302 -41.19 8.50 -5.23
N THR A 303 -41.82 9.51 -4.55
CA THR A 303 -41.90 11.01 -4.74
C THR A 303 -41.78 11.94 -3.47
N GLY A 304 -42.01 13.29 -3.59
CA GLY A 304 -41.95 14.38 -2.56
C GLY A 304 -42.59 15.76 -2.97
N MET A 305 -42.66 16.81 -2.10
CA MET A 305 -43.58 18.02 -2.18
C MET A 305 -42.98 19.44 -1.94
N LEU A 306 -43.68 20.52 -2.33
CA LEU A 306 -43.18 21.90 -2.52
C LEU A 306 -43.34 22.85 -1.32
N VAL A 307 -42.23 23.35 -0.80
CA VAL A 307 -42.18 24.24 0.38
C VAL A 307 -41.52 25.57 0.06
N VAL A 308 -42.13 26.66 0.51
CA VAL A 308 -41.60 28.02 0.45
C VAL A 308 -40.35 28.10 1.32
N ASP A 309 -39.19 28.24 0.69
CA ASP A 309 -37.89 28.23 1.36
C ASP A 309 -37.45 29.63 1.83
N SER A 310 -37.77 30.66 1.05
CA SER A 310 -37.57 32.06 1.43
C SER A 310 -38.51 32.97 0.62
N VAL A 311 -38.84 34.14 1.17
CA VAL A 311 -39.69 35.14 0.51
C VAL A 311 -38.94 36.45 0.38
N VAL A 312 -38.79 36.91 -0.87
CA VAL A 312 -38.02 38.11 -1.20
C VAL A 312 -38.66 39.36 -0.55
N PRO A 313 -37.95 40.10 0.31
CA PRO A 313 -38.48 41.30 0.94
C PRO A 313 -38.86 42.37 -0.11
N GLY A 314 -40.11 42.84 -0.04
CA GLY A 314 -40.68 43.81 -0.98
C GLY A 314 -41.24 43.22 -2.29
N GLY A 315 -41.08 41.91 -2.53
CA GLY A 315 -41.67 41.23 -3.68
C GLY A 315 -43.19 40.98 -3.55
N PRO A 316 -43.88 40.58 -4.62
CA PRO A 316 -45.34 40.35 -4.61
C PRO A 316 -45.79 39.20 -3.68
N ALA A 317 -44.87 38.32 -3.27
CA ALA A 317 -45.11 37.28 -2.26
C ALA A 317 -44.82 37.73 -0.82
N HIS A 318 -44.17 38.89 -0.64
CA HIS A 318 -43.85 39.45 0.67
C HIS A 318 -45.14 39.79 1.44
N LYS A 319 -45.30 39.24 2.65
CA LYS A 319 -46.51 39.27 3.50
C LYS A 319 -47.68 38.38 3.03
N ARG A 320 -47.50 37.52 2.03
CA ARG A 320 -48.53 36.58 1.54
C ARG A 320 -48.14 35.11 1.63
N LEU A 321 -46.84 34.82 1.70
CA LEU A 321 -46.26 33.51 1.97
C LEU A 321 -45.16 33.69 3.03
N GLU A 322 -44.90 32.65 3.80
CA GLU A 322 -43.84 32.60 4.81
C GLU A 322 -42.88 31.42 4.56
N PRO A 323 -41.59 31.55 4.91
CA PRO A 323 -40.66 30.42 4.90
C PRO A 323 -41.21 29.27 5.77
N GLY A 324 -41.49 28.13 5.15
CA GLY A 324 -42.13 26.97 5.78
C GLY A 324 -43.50 26.60 5.19
N ASP A 325 -44.15 27.49 4.43
CA ASP A 325 -45.45 27.20 3.81
C ASP A 325 -45.36 26.11 2.73
N VAL A 326 -46.27 25.14 2.75
CA VAL A 326 -46.39 24.10 1.71
C VAL A 326 -47.37 24.58 0.64
N LEU A 327 -46.88 24.78 -0.59
CA LEU A 327 -47.70 25.28 -1.71
C LEU A 327 -48.50 24.14 -2.32
N VAL A 328 -49.84 24.22 -2.21
CA VAL A 328 -50.75 23.14 -2.61
C VAL A 328 -51.25 23.31 -4.05
N ARG A 329 -51.46 24.55 -4.53
CA ARG A 329 -51.90 24.92 -5.89
C ARG A 329 -51.51 26.37 -6.22
N VAL A 330 -51.22 26.68 -7.49
CA VAL A 330 -51.04 28.05 -8.00
C VAL A 330 -51.90 28.21 -9.25
N ASN A 331 -52.81 29.20 -9.27
CA ASN A 331 -53.74 29.47 -10.38
C ASN A 331 -54.65 28.28 -10.77
N GLY A 332 -55.00 27.41 -9.82
CA GLY A 332 -55.83 26.23 -10.08
C GLY A 332 -55.07 25.01 -10.61
N GLU A 333 -53.79 25.16 -10.97
CA GLU A 333 -52.90 24.07 -11.35
C GLU A 333 -51.85 23.78 -10.26
N VAL A 334 -51.46 22.51 -10.13
CA VAL A 334 -50.50 22.05 -9.12
C VAL A 334 -49.08 22.28 -9.63
N THR A 335 -48.24 22.95 -8.86
CA THR A 335 -46.82 23.16 -9.20
C THR A 335 -45.92 22.57 -8.10
N PHE A 336 -44.84 21.87 -8.51
CA PHE A 336 -43.80 21.05 -7.81
C PHE A 336 -42.36 21.68 -7.50
N LEU A 337 -42.01 22.07 -6.26
CA LEU A 337 -40.84 21.81 -5.35
C LEU A 337 -40.78 20.43 -4.74
N HIS A 338 -39.61 19.88 -4.44
CA HIS A 338 -39.48 18.60 -3.79
C HIS A 338 -38.70 18.71 -2.45
N LYS A 339 -39.40 18.61 -1.32
CA LYS A 339 -38.87 18.24 -0.01
C LYS A 339 -39.40 16.84 0.37
N GLY A 340 -38.61 16.05 1.09
CA GLY A 340 -38.98 14.69 1.47
C GLY A 340 -40.22 14.64 2.37
N PHE A 341 -40.99 13.55 2.32
CA PHE A 341 -42.22 13.39 3.12
C PHE A 341 -41.96 13.49 4.63
N ASP A 342 -40.81 13.04 5.11
CA ASP A 342 -40.46 13.14 6.53
C ASP A 342 -40.21 14.58 6.98
N GLU A 343 -39.71 15.42 6.08
CA GLU A 343 -39.45 16.83 6.35
C GLU A 343 -40.75 17.65 6.27
N THR A 344 -41.64 17.32 5.34
CA THR A 344 -42.96 17.94 5.22
C THR A 344 -43.95 17.47 6.30
N ARG A 345 -43.80 16.24 6.82
CA ARG A 345 -44.54 15.77 8.01
C ARG A 345 -44.16 16.56 9.26
N ARG A 346 -42.88 16.90 9.43
CA ARG A 346 -42.40 17.80 10.51
C ARG A 346 -42.91 19.24 10.37
N LEU A 347 -43.31 19.64 9.17
CA LEU A 347 -43.88 20.95 8.85
C LEU A 347 -45.43 20.94 8.82
N GLY A 348 -46.08 19.86 9.28
CA GLY A 348 -47.53 19.81 9.49
C GLY A 348 -48.36 19.15 8.38
N LEU A 349 -47.74 18.39 7.47
CA LEU A 349 -48.46 17.60 6.46
C LEU A 349 -49.36 16.53 7.13
N ARG A 350 -50.65 16.52 6.76
CA ARG A 350 -51.64 15.55 7.28
C ARG A 350 -51.52 14.21 6.54
N SER A 351 -51.66 13.10 7.26
CA SER A 351 -51.51 11.73 6.74
C SER A 351 -52.46 11.41 5.59
N GLU A 352 -53.68 11.93 5.61
CA GLU A 352 -54.69 11.76 4.54
C GLU A 352 -54.27 12.48 3.24
N THR A 353 -53.62 13.64 3.35
CA THR A 353 -53.11 14.42 2.22
C THR A 353 -51.84 13.79 1.65
N GLU A 354 -50.99 13.23 2.51
CA GLU A 354 -49.85 12.39 2.11
C GLU A 354 -50.35 11.18 1.30
N GLN A 355 -51.34 10.45 1.79
CA GLN A 355 -51.96 9.31 1.08
C GLN A 355 -52.58 9.75 -0.25
N MET A 356 -53.32 10.87 -0.28
CA MET A 356 -53.93 11.38 -1.51
C MET A 356 -52.88 11.79 -2.57
N VAL A 357 -51.73 12.33 -2.15
CA VAL A 357 -50.61 12.69 -3.04
C VAL A 357 -49.82 11.44 -3.48
N ARG A 358 -49.65 10.44 -2.60
CA ARG A 358 -49.12 9.12 -2.96
C ARG A 358 -49.98 8.44 -4.02
N HIS A 359 -51.31 8.59 -3.94
CA HIS A 359 -52.26 8.05 -4.91
C HIS A 359 -52.37 8.86 -6.21
N ALA A 360 -51.97 10.15 -6.23
CA ALA A 360 -52.14 11.04 -7.38
C ALA A 360 -50.86 11.31 -8.20
N SER A 361 -49.68 10.86 -7.76
CA SER A 361 -48.40 11.08 -8.46
C SER A 361 -47.90 9.84 -9.21
N PRO A 362 -47.71 9.90 -10.55
CA PRO A 362 -46.92 8.93 -11.31
C PRO A 362 -45.40 9.17 -11.14
N GLN A 363 -44.61 8.10 -11.12
CA GLN A 363 -43.31 7.98 -10.43
C GLN A 363 -42.23 7.30 -11.31
N GLY A 364 -40.95 7.31 -10.89
CA GLY A 364 -39.91 6.42 -11.44
C GLY A 364 -38.47 6.94 -11.39
N GLU A 365 -38.28 8.25 -11.59
CA GLU A 365 -36.96 8.87 -11.56
C GLU A 365 -36.96 10.11 -10.69
N THR A 366 -35.90 10.23 -9.88
CA THR A 366 -35.77 11.32 -8.91
C THR A 366 -34.81 12.39 -9.38
N GLY A 367 -34.07 12.16 -10.47
CA GLY A 367 -33.01 13.04 -10.94
C GLY A 367 -32.40 12.68 -12.30
N MET A 368 -31.31 13.38 -12.63
CA MET A 368 -30.55 13.23 -13.87
C MET A 368 -29.06 12.99 -13.57
N LEU A 369 -28.34 12.46 -14.56
CA LEU A 369 -26.88 12.41 -14.52
C LEU A 369 -26.31 13.77 -14.93
N VAL A 370 -25.43 14.33 -14.09
CA VAL A 370 -24.77 15.61 -14.31
C VAL A 370 -23.28 15.39 -14.36
N VAL A 371 -22.60 15.99 -15.34
CA VAL A 371 -21.15 15.96 -15.42
C VAL A 371 -20.58 16.62 -14.16
N ASP A 372 -19.82 15.87 -13.38
CA ASP A 372 -19.06 16.38 -12.24
C ASP A 372 -17.67 16.81 -12.67
N SER A 373 -17.01 15.95 -13.45
CA SER A 373 -15.67 16.23 -13.92
C SER A 373 -15.28 15.46 -15.16
N VAL A 374 -14.41 16.07 -15.95
CA VAL A 374 -13.86 15.52 -17.18
C VAL A 374 -12.35 15.41 -17.04
N VAL A 375 -11.80 14.25 -17.37
CA VAL A 375 -10.33 14.06 -17.34
C VAL A 375 -9.69 14.81 -18.52
N PRO A 376 -8.65 15.64 -18.27
CA PRO A 376 -7.96 16.34 -19.34
C PRO A 376 -7.42 15.38 -20.40
N GLY A 377 -7.53 15.76 -21.68
CA GLY A 377 -7.03 14.97 -22.81
C GLY A 377 -7.89 13.75 -23.20
N GLY A 378 -8.93 13.42 -22.43
CA GLY A 378 -9.88 12.35 -22.77
C GLY A 378 -10.89 12.73 -23.87
N PRO A 379 -11.73 11.79 -24.34
CA PRO A 379 -12.67 12.02 -25.45
C PRO A 379 -13.63 13.19 -25.22
N ALA A 380 -14.13 13.36 -24.00
CA ALA A 380 -15.06 14.44 -23.63
C ALA A 380 -14.36 15.78 -23.31
N HIS A 381 -13.03 15.84 -23.29
CA HIS A 381 -12.30 17.04 -22.92
C HIS A 381 -12.56 18.19 -23.91
N LYS A 382 -12.89 19.38 -23.37
CA LYS A 382 -13.33 20.57 -24.14
C LYS A 382 -14.66 20.42 -24.88
N ARG A 383 -15.35 19.29 -24.73
CA ARG A 383 -16.68 19.01 -25.32
C ARG A 383 -17.78 19.04 -24.26
N LEU A 384 -17.49 18.48 -23.09
CA LEU A 384 -18.34 18.52 -21.91
C LEU A 384 -17.68 19.32 -20.79
N GLU A 385 -18.50 19.91 -19.94
CA GLU A 385 -18.08 20.72 -18.79
C GLU A 385 -18.84 20.30 -17.51
N PRO A 386 -18.22 20.46 -16.33
CA PRO A 386 -18.93 20.30 -15.06
C PRO A 386 -20.22 21.12 -15.02
N GLY A 387 -21.33 20.48 -14.71
CA GLY A 387 -22.67 21.07 -14.69
C GLY A 387 -23.56 20.71 -15.89
N ASP A 388 -23.00 20.13 -16.96
CA ASP A 388 -23.79 19.64 -18.08
C ASP A 388 -24.73 18.51 -17.63
N VAL A 389 -26.02 18.63 -17.92
CA VAL A 389 -27.01 17.60 -17.59
C VAL A 389 -27.17 16.65 -18.78
N LEU A 390 -26.87 15.37 -18.60
CA LEU A 390 -27.08 14.35 -19.63
C LEU A 390 -28.58 14.09 -19.81
N VAL A 391 -29.06 14.13 -21.06
CA VAL A 391 -30.47 13.91 -21.40
C VAL A 391 -30.63 12.64 -22.21
N ARG A 392 -29.85 12.48 -23.30
CA ARG A 392 -29.94 11.31 -24.17
C ARG A 392 -28.58 10.79 -24.61
N VAL A 393 -28.52 9.49 -24.90
CA VAL A 393 -27.41 8.82 -25.61
C VAL A 393 -28.00 8.02 -26.76
N ASN A 394 -27.52 8.25 -27.99
CA ASN A 394 -28.02 7.61 -29.21
C ASN A 394 -29.56 7.69 -29.35
N GLY A 395 -30.14 8.84 -28.96
CA GLY A 395 -31.59 9.08 -29.02
C GLY A 395 -32.41 8.52 -27.85
N GLU A 396 -31.84 7.66 -27.01
CA GLU A 396 -32.50 7.13 -25.81
C GLU A 396 -32.30 8.04 -24.59
N VAL A 397 -33.33 8.20 -23.76
CA VAL A 397 -33.23 8.93 -22.48
C VAL A 397 -32.41 8.11 -21.48
N ILE A 398 -31.42 8.77 -20.85
CA ILE A 398 -30.48 8.16 -19.91
C ILE A 398 -30.37 8.98 -18.62
N THR A 399 -30.71 8.34 -17.51
CA THR A 399 -30.76 8.92 -16.16
C THR A 399 -30.10 8.04 -15.11
N GLN A 400 -29.82 6.78 -15.47
CA GLN A 400 -29.23 5.76 -14.60
C GLN A 400 -27.82 5.39 -15.08
N PHE A 401 -26.91 5.25 -14.12
CA PHE A 401 -25.52 4.85 -14.38
C PHE A 401 -25.39 3.51 -15.10
N LEU A 402 -26.19 2.50 -14.70
CA LEU A 402 -26.10 1.16 -15.27
C LEU A 402 -26.43 1.17 -16.78
N LYS A 403 -27.49 1.91 -17.17
CA LYS A 403 -27.89 2.04 -18.58
C LYS A 403 -26.85 2.80 -19.39
N LEU A 404 -26.35 3.92 -18.86
CA LEU A 404 -25.28 4.70 -19.49
C LEU A 404 -24.06 3.82 -19.77
N GLU A 405 -23.55 3.13 -18.77
CA GLU A 405 -22.33 2.35 -18.93
C GLU A 405 -22.51 1.09 -19.76
N THR A 406 -23.69 0.46 -19.74
CA THR A 406 -23.96 -0.67 -20.65
C THR A 406 -23.84 -0.22 -22.10
N LEU A 407 -24.37 0.96 -22.43
CA LEU A 407 -24.23 1.55 -23.78
C LEU A 407 -22.76 1.85 -24.12
N LEU A 408 -21.98 2.36 -23.15
CA LEU A 408 -20.56 2.60 -23.35
C LEU A 408 -19.78 1.29 -23.57
N ASP A 409 -20.03 0.28 -22.74
CA ASP A 409 -19.39 -1.04 -22.84
C ASP A 409 -19.71 -1.74 -24.17
N ASP A 410 -20.92 -1.57 -24.70
CA ASP A 410 -21.34 -2.13 -26.00
C ASP A 410 -20.79 -1.33 -27.20
N SER A 411 -20.35 -0.08 -26.98
CA SER A 411 -19.92 0.86 -28.03
C SER A 411 -18.41 1.16 -28.00
N VAL A 412 -17.59 0.32 -27.37
CA VAL A 412 -16.13 0.51 -27.30
C VAL A 412 -15.53 0.71 -28.71
N ASN A 413 -14.71 1.75 -28.87
CA ASN A 413 -14.11 2.19 -30.13
C ASN A 413 -15.11 2.68 -31.19
N GLN A 414 -16.37 2.92 -30.83
CA GLN A 414 -17.41 3.47 -31.70
C GLN A 414 -17.79 4.90 -31.29
N ASN A 415 -18.43 5.63 -32.21
CA ASN A 415 -19.00 6.94 -31.92
C ASN A 415 -20.37 6.80 -31.26
N ILE A 416 -20.61 7.62 -30.23
CA ILE A 416 -21.93 7.81 -29.64
C ILE A 416 -22.33 9.28 -29.69
N GLU A 417 -23.62 9.52 -29.88
CA GLU A 417 -24.21 10.86 -29.81
C GLU A 417 -24.72 11.10 -28.38
N LEU A 418 -24.18 12.11 -27.69
CA LEU A 418 -24.71 12.57 -26.42
C LEU A 418 -25.49 13.87 -26.63
N GLN A 419 -26.68 13.93 -26.04
CA GLN A 419 -27.45 15.17 -25.92
C GLN A 419 -27.44 15.60 -24.45
N THR A 420 -26.93 16.80 -24.20
CA THR A 420 -26.83 17.40 -22.87
C THR A 420 -27.54 18.76 -22.82
N GLU A 421 -27.88 19.24 -21.63
CA GLU A 421 -28.33 20.62 -21.41
C GLU A 421 -27.34 21.38 -20.54
N ARG A 422 -26.96 22.57 -21.00
CA ARG A 422 -26.08 23.52 -20.29
C ARG A 422 -26.79 24.86 -20.19
N GLY A 423 -27.19 25.27 -18.98
CA GLY A 423 -27.86 26.55 -18.75
C GLY A 423 -29.12 26.76 -19.62
N GLY A 424 -29.91 25.70 -19.83
CA GLY A 424 -31.13 25.72 -20.64
C GLY A 424 -30.93 25.57 -22.14
N THR A 425 -29.69 25.51 -22.61
CA THR A 425 -29.38 25.26 -24.03
C THR A 425 -29.07 23.79 -24.25
N SER A 426 -29.75 23.18 -25.22
CA SER A 426 -29.46 21.80 -25.65
C SER A 426 -28.18 21.77 -26.49
N LEU A 427 -27.26 20.87 -26.15
CA LEU A 427 -26.01 20.62 -26.84
C LEU A 427 -25.99 19.16 -27.31
N THR A 428 -25.58 18.94 -28.55
CA THR A 428 -25.33 17.59 -29.08
C THR A 428 -23.86 17.44 -29.39
N VAL A 429 -23.25 16.36 -28.89
CA VAL A 429 -21.82 16.07 -29.03
C VAL A 429 -21.60 14.62 -29.41
N ASN A 430 -20.82 14.42 -30.46
CA ASN A 430 -20.38 13.09 -30.89
C ASN A 430 -19.01 12.79 -30.28
N LEU A 431 -18.93 11.69 -29.55
CA LEU A 431 -17.71 11.27 -28.84
C LEU A 431 -17.38 9.82 -29.21
N VAL A 432 -16.10 9.52 -29.37
CA VAL A 432 -15.61 8.14 -29.49
C VAL A 432 -15.51 7.54 -28.09
N VAL A 433 -16.15 6.40 -27.87
CA VAL A 433 -16.01 5.65 -26.62
C VAL A 433 -14.65 4.96 -26.62
N GLN A 434 -13.85 5.25 -25.60
CA GLN A 434 -12.52 4.66 -25.46
C GLN A 434 -12.59 3.35 -24.67
N ASP A 435 -11.75 2.38 -25.05
CA ASP A 435 -11.51 1.19 -24.23
C ASP A 435 -10.79 1.56 -22.93
N LEU A 436 -11.44 1.27 -21.81
CA LEU A 436 -10.96 1.54 -20.46
C LEU A 436 -9.71 0.70 -20.12
N HIS A 437 -9.58 -0.49 -20.70
CA HIS A 437 -8.40 -1.35 -20.49
C HIS A 437 -7.15 -0.73 -21.14
N SER A 438 -7.29 -0.11 -22.32
CA SER A 438 -6.17 0.57 -23.02
C SER A 438 -5.54 1.75 -22.25
N ILE A 439 -6.27 2.35 -21.30
CA ILE A 439 -5.81 3.48 -20.46
C ILE A 439 -5.56 3.07 -19.01
N THR A 440 -5.53 1.77 -18.74
CA THR A 440 -5.22 1.19 -17.44
C THR A 440 -3.87 0.50 -17.54
N PRO A 441 -2.88 0.88 -16.70
CA PRO A 441 -1.53 0.34 -16.83
C PRO A 441 -1.51 -1.17 -16.57
N ASP A 442 -0.90 -1.89 -17.49
CA ASP A 442 -0.65 -3.33 -17.45
C ASP A 442 0.86 -3.65 -17.51
N TYR A 443 1.71 -2.62 -17.43
CA TYR A 443 3.16 -2.75 -17.32
C TYR A 443 3.78 -1.65 -16.44
N PHE A 444 4.98 -1.90 -15.93
CA PHE A 444 5.79 -0.89 -15.22
C PHE A 444 7.29 -1.13 -15.39
N LEU A 445 8.06 -0.06 -15.28
CA LEU A 445 9.51 -0.06 -15.17
C LEU A 445 9.90 -0.17 -13.69
N GLU A 446 10.71 -1.18 -13.35
CA GLU A 446 11.45 -1.28 -12.10
C GLU A 446 12.90 -0.87 -12.32
N VAL A 447 13.36 0.20 -11.65
CA VAL A 447 14.76 0.67 -11.71
C VAL A 447 15.21 1.21 -10.36
N SER A 448 16.29 0.66 -9.81
CA SER A 448 16.86 1.12 -8.52
C SER A 448 15.83 1.17 -7.38
N GLY A 449 14.93 0.18 -7.37
CA GLY A 449 13.80 0.06 -6.44
C GLY A 449 12.62 0.99 -6.73
N ALA A 450 12.68 1.82 -7.78
CA ALA A 450 11.57 2.66 -8.20
C ALA A 450 10.57 1.84 -9.02
N VAL A 451 9.28 2.15 -8.89
CA VAL A 451 8.20 1.60 -9.72
C VAL A 451 7.53 2.75 -10.46
N ILE A 452 7.66 2.74 -11.79
CA ILE A 452 7.19 3.80 -12.69
C ILE A 452 6.30 3.18 -13.75
N HIS A 453 5.10 3.70 -13.95
CA HIS A 453 4.16 3.20 -14.95
C HIS A 453 3.40 4.35 -15.63
N PRO A 454 2.69 4.10 -16.75
CA PRO A 454 1.78 5.10 -17.32
C PRO A 454 0.65 5.46 -16.35
N LEU A 455 0.31 6.74 -16.23
CA LEU A 455 -0.70 7.24 -15.31
C LEU A 455 -2.07 6.62 -15.66
N SER A 456 -2.64 5.89 -14.71
CA SER A 456 -3.94 5.23 -14.87
C SER A 456 -5.09 6.23 -14.94
N TYR A 457 -6.22 5.81 -15.51
CA TYR A 457 -7.47 6.59 -15.45
C TYR A 457 -7.88 6.97 -14.02
N GLN A 458 -7.69 6.05 -13.06
CA GLN A 458 -7.99 6.29 -11.65
C GLN A 458 -7.18 7.47 -11.10
N GLN A 459 -5.86 7.48 -11.32
CA GLN A 459 -4.99 8.53 -10.81
C GLN A 459 -5.04 9.81 -11.65
N ALA A 460 -5.24 9.70 -12.96
CA ALA A 460 -5.51 10.82 -13.86
C ALA A 460 -6.73 11.62 -13.40
N ARG A 461 -7.82 10.92 -13.00
CA ARG A 461 -8.99 11.54 -12.39
C ARG A 461 -8.67 12.20 -11.05
N ASN A 462 -8.02 11.48 -10.13
CA ASN A 462 -7.69 12.00 -8.79
C ASN A 462 -6.86 13.28 -8.85
N PHE A 463 -5.89 13.34 -9.77
CA PHE A 463 -4.92 14.42 -9.87
C PHE A 463 -5.25 15.45 -10.97
N ARG A 464 -6.29 15.21 -11.79
CA ARG A 464 -6.66 15.99 -12.99
C ARG A 464 -5.50 16.14 -13.98
N PHE A 465 -4.90 15.02 -14.34
CA PHE A 465 -3.95 14.91 -15.44
C PHE A 465 -4.57 14.07 -16.57
N HIS A 466 -3.94 14.06 -17.74
CA HIS A 466 -4.29 13.12 -18.79
C HIS A 466 -3.67 11.75 -18.53
N CYS A 467 -4.36 10.69 -18.97
CA CYS A 467 -3.88 9.32 -18.86
C CYS A 467 -2.55 9.13 -19.63
N GLY A 468 -1.78 8.11 -19.27
CA GLY A 468 -0.57 7.69 -19.98
C GLY A 468 0.73 8.42 -19.60
N LEU A 469 0.66 9.49 -18.81
CA LEU A 469 1.85 10.22 -18.33
C LEU A 469 2.78 9.35 -17.50
N VAL A 470 4.08 9.65 -17.51
CA VAL A 470 5.08 8.89 -16.73
C VAL A 470 4.92 9.17 -15.23
N TYR A 471 4.35 8.21 -14.51
CA TYR A 471 3.93 8.33 -13.13
C TYR A 471 4.80 7.50 -12.18
N VAL A 472 5.30 8.15 -11.14
CA VAL A 472 6.12 7.53 -10.09
C VAL A 472 5.23 7.02 -8.96
N THR A 473 5.04 5.70 -8.89
CA THR A 473 4.31 5.07 -7.78
C THR A 473 5.19 4.89 -6.56
N GLU A 474 6.42 4.42 -6.78
CA GLU A 474 7.42 4.26 -5.74
C GLU A 474 8.71 4.91 -6.24
N PRO A 475 9.30 5.87 -5.53
CA PRO A 475 10.46 6.61 -6.03
C PRO A 475 11.77 5.79 -6.01
N GLY A 476 11.83 4.71 -5.23
CA GLY A 476 13.05 3.91 -5.09
C GLY A 476 14.23 4.72 -4.57
N TYR A 477 15.45 4.21 -4.71
CA TYR A 477 16.65 4.90 -4.24
C TYR A 477 17.00 6.11 -5.13
N MET A 478 17.02 5.91 -6.45
CA MET A 478 17.49 6.90 -7.42
C MET A 478 16.66 8.19 -7.39
N LEU A 479 15.33 8.08 -7.43
CA LEU A 479 14.46 9.26 -7.49
C LEU A 479 14.28 9.89 -6.10
N PHE A 480 14.21 9.06 -5.05
CA PHE A 480 14.08 9.56 -3.68
C PHE A 480 15.28 10.41 -3.27
N ARG A 481 16.52 9.96 -3.55
CA ARG A 481 17.75 10.71 -3.25
C ARG A 481 17.80 12.06 -3.95
N ALA A 482 17.21 12.16 -5.14
CA ALA A 482 17.08 13.41 -5.88
C ALA A 482 15.91 14.30 -5.40
N GLY A 483 15.13 13.87 -4.42
CA GLY A 483 13.99 14.61 -3.90
C GLY A 483 12.74 14.53 -4.79
N VAL A 484 12.61 13.49 -5.61
CA VAL A 484 11.39 13.20 -6.38
C VAL A 484 10.45 12.36 -5.51
N PRO A 485 9.26 12.85 -5.15
CA PRO A 485 8.34 12.13 -4.28
C PRO A 485 7.50 11.10 -5.04
N ARG A 486 6.80 10.25 -4.28
CA ARG A 486 5.66 9.47 -4.77
C ARG A 486 4.61 10.40 -5.41
N HIS A 487 3.92 9.89 -6.43
CA HIS A 487 2.93 10.60 -7.26
C HIS A 487 3.49 11.71 -8.16
N ALA A 488 4.81 11.80 -8.32
CA ALA A 488 5.43 12.71 -9.28
C ALA A 488 5.12 12.28 -10.72
N ILE A 489 4.91 13.27 -11.58
CA ILE A 489 4.79 13.11 -13.03
C ILE A 489 6.08 13.59 -13.67
N ILE A 490 6.85 12.70 -14.29
CA ILE A 490 8.09 13.05 -14.98
C ILE A 490 7.73 13.74 -16.30
N LYS A 491 8.33 14.90 -16.57
CA LYS A 491 8.11 15.69 -17.79
C LYS A 491 9.35 15.83 -18.65
N LYS A 492 10.54 15.81 -18.04
CA LYS A 492 11.80 15.95 -18.76
C LYS A 492 12.88 15.14 -18.07
N PHE A 493 13.73 14.47 -18.84
CA PHE A 493 14.86 13.73 -18.30
C PHE A 493 16.08 13.88 -19.22
N ALA A 494 17.22 14.27 -18.65
CA ALA A 494 18.47 14.51 -19.38
C ALA A 494 18.34 15.49 -20.57
N GLY A 495 17.44 16.47 -20.46
CA GLY A 495 17.22 17.47 -21.52
C GLY A 495 16.15 17.08 -22.55
N GLU A 496 15.70 15.82 -22.58
CA GLU A 496 14.66 15.31 -23.48
C GLU A 496 13.28 15.41 -22.79
N GLU A 497 12.25 15.91 -23.50
CA GLU A 497 10.86 15.90 -23.00
C GLU A 497 10.33 14.47 -22.99
N ILE A 498 9.61 14.12 -21.93
CA ILE A 498 9.10 12.77 -21.67
C ILE A 498 7.58 12.84 -21.59
N SER A 499 6.93 12.18 -22.54
CA SER A 499 5.48 12.10 -22.70
C SER A 499 4.93 10.71 -22.36
N CYS A 500 5.71 9.66 -22.61
CA CYS A 500 5.37 8.26 -22.35
C CYS A 500 6.53 7.50 -21.68
N LEU A 501 6.25 6.30 -21.18
CA LEU A 501 7.23 5.52 -20.41
C LEU A 501 8.38 5.00 -21.29
N GLU A 502 8.10 4.71 -22.55
CA GLU A 502 9.04 4.22 -23.56
C GLU A 502 10.15 5.24 -23.79
N GLU A 503 9.81 6.53 -23.87
CA GLU A 503 10.78 7.63 -23.98
C GLU A 503 11.68 7.70 -22.74
N LEU A 504 11.13 7.53 -21.53
CA LEU A 504 11.94 7.49 -20.31
C LEU A 504 12.94 6.33 -20.35
N ILE A 505 12.49 5.14 -20.77
CA ILE A 505 13.34 3.95 -20.87
C ILE A 505 14.45 4.17 -21.90
N SER A 506 14.11 4.74 -23.06
CA SER A 506 15.07 5.05 -24.12
C SER A 506 16.13 6.05 -23.67
N VAL A 507 15.75 7.14 -22.98
CA VAL A 507 16.71 8.10 -22.42
C VAL A 507 17.58 7.43 -21.37
N LEU A 508 16.99 6.68 -20.44
CA LEU A 508 17.73 5.98 -19.39
C LEU A 508 18.76 4.98 -19.96
N PHE A 509 18.45 4.32 -21.07
CA PHE A 509 19.34 3.40 -21.77
C PHE A 509 20.63 4.10 -22.25
N LYS A 510 20.52 5.32 -22.78
CA LYS A 510 21.65 6.13 -23.29
C LYS A 510 22.60 6.63 -22.18
N LEU A 511 22.12 6.77 -20.95
CA LEU A 511 22.84 7.47 -19.87
C LEU A 511 23.75 6.56 -19.06
N SER A 512 25.07 6.79 -19.08
CA SER A 512 26.05 6.02 -18.30
C SER A 512 25.78 6.03 -16.78
N ARG A 513 26.28 5.00 -16.09
CA ARG A 513 26.24 4.93 -14.62
C ARG A 513 26.93 6.15 -14.02
N GLY A 514 26.34 6.70 -12.95
CA GLY A 514 26.87 7.86 -12.24
C GLY A 514 26.67 9.19 -12.98
N ALA A 515 26.12 9.18 -14.20
CA ALA A 515 25.77 10.40 -14.91
C ALA A 515 24.82 11.23 -14.05
N ARG A 516 25.14 12.52 -13.88
CA ARG A 516 24.30 13.47 -13.15
C ARG A 516 23.52 14.29 -14.15
N VAL A 517 22.22 14.03 -14.26
CA VAL A 517 21.37 14.63 -15.28
C VAL A 517 20.20 15.37 -14.65
N PRO A 518 19.71 16.45 -15.27
CA PRO A 518 18.50 17.12 -14.80
C PRO A 518 17.27 16.25 -15.05
N LEU A 519 16.37 16.21 -14.07
CA LEU A 519 15.02 15.66 -14.18
C LEU A 519 14.04 16.76 -13.81
N GLU A 520 13.03 16.99 -14.66
CA GLU A 520 11.90 17.84 -14.35
C GLU A 520 10.66 17.01 -14.10
N TYR A 521 9.97 17.30 -13.00
CA TYR A 521 8.71 16.67 -12.64
C TYR A 521 7.67 17.68 -12.15
N ILE A 522 6.41 17.25 -12.14
CA ILE A 522 5.30 17.99 -11.57
C ILE A 522 4.74 17.19 -10.39
N SER A 523 4.36 17.88 -9.32
CA SER A 523 3.66 17.28 -8.18
C SER A 523 2.16 17.41 -8.38
N TYR A 524 1.37 16.41 -7.98
CA TYR A 524 -0.10 16.50 -8.03
C TYR A 524 -0.68 17.64 -7.17
N THR A 525 0.04 18.06 -6.13
CA THR A 525 -0.32 19.19 -5.26
C THR A 525 0.00 20.56 -5.86
N ASP A 526 0.94 20.63 -6.81
CA ASP A 526 1.40 21.86 -7.46
C ASP A 526 1.60 21.58 -8.96
N ARG A 527 0.48 21.56 -9.69
CA ARG A 527 0.41 21.08 -11.08
C ARG A 527 0.94 22.07 -12.10
N HIS A 528 1.05 23.34 -11.71
CA HIS A 528 1.45 24.43 -12.60
C HIS A 528 2.95 24.71 -12.55
N ARG A 529 3.65 24.18 -11.53
CA ARG A 529 5.07 24.38 -11.34
C ARG A 529 5.86 23.12 -11.69
N ARG A 530 6.77 23.25 -12.66
CA ARG A 530 7.81 22.25 -12.89
C ARG A 530 8.89 22.40 -11.80
N LYS A 531 9.26 21.28 -11.18
CA LYS A 531 10.39 21.19 -10.26
C LYS A 531 11.55 20.51 -10.97
N SER A 532 12.74 21.10 -10.87
CA SER A 532 13.96 20.55 -11.47
C SER A 532 14.88 20.05 -10.37
N VAL A 533 15.41 18.84 -10.55
CA VAL A 533 16.35 18.19 -9.62
C VAL A 533 17.47 17.54 -10.42
N LEU A 534 18.64 17.35 -9.79
CA LEU A 534 19.73 16.57 -10.38
C LEU A 534 19.63 15.11 -9.89
N VAL A 535 19.38 14.21 -10.83
CA VAL A 535 19.36 12.77 -10.58
C VAL A 535 20.73 12.19 -10.92
N THR A 536 21.27 11.38 -10.01
CA THR A 536 22.45 10.56 -10.30
C THR A 536 21.96 9.23 -10.83
N VAL A 537 22.23 8.94 -12.11
CA VAL A 537 21.79 7.71 -12.77
C VAL A 537 22.44 6.53 -12.08
N ASP A 538 21.61 5.80 -11.35
CA ASP A 538 22.02 4.60 -10.68
C ASP A 538 21.56 3.37 -11.47
N ARG A 539 22.52 2.74 -12.15
CA ARG A 539 22.40 1.40 -12.75
C ARG A 539 23.30 0.40 -12.02
N HIS A 540 23.69 0.68 -10.77
CA HIS A 540 24.66 -0.14 -10.03
C HIS A 540 24.22 -1.60 -9.97
N ASP A 541 25.21 -2.49 -9.86
CA ASP A 541 25.02 -3.89 -9.51
C ASP A 541 24.45 -4.09 -8.10
N TRP A 542 23.89 -3.08 -7.42
CA TRP A 542 23.28 -3.22 -6.09
C TRP A 542 21.82 -3.64 -6.23
N TYR A 543 21.13 -3.00 -7.17
CA TYR A 543 19.78 -3.36 -7.58
C TYR A 543 19.84 -4.34 -8.75
N ALA A 544 18.69 -4.94 -9.07
CA ALA A 544 18.59 -5.68 -10.32
C ALA A 544 18.78 -4.70 -11.49
N PRO A 545 19.30 -5.16 -12.64
CA PRO A 545 19.23 -4.39 -13.88
C PRO A 545 17.80 -3.90 -14.12
N PRO A 546 17.59 -2.75 -14.77
CA PRO A 546 16.24 -2.24 -15.04
C PRO A 546 15.38 -3.28 -15.75
N GLN A 547 14.17 -3.48 -15.24
CA GLN A 547 13.23 -4.50 -15.70
C GLN A 547 11.90 -3.87 -16.08
N ILE A 548 11.28 -4.38 -17.14
CA ILE A 548 9.88 -4.11 -17.46
C ILE A 548 9.09 -5.31 -16.99
N HIS A 549 8.12 -5.06 -16.12
CA HIS A 549 7.14 -6.05 -15.71
C HIS A 549 5.88 -5.85 -16.53
N THR A 550 5.39 -6.90 -17.17
CA THR A 550 4.15 -6.88 -17.96
C THR A 550 3.17 -7.90 -17.41
N ARG A 551 1.91 -7.50 -17.29
CA ARG A 551 0.81 -8.36 -16.88
C ARG A 551 0.53 -9.39 -17.96
N ASP A 552 0.39 -10.64 -17.55
CA ASP A 552 -0.07 -11.73 -18.40
C ASP A 552 -1.41 -12.23 -17.87
N ASP A 553 -2.48 -11.90 -18.60
CA ASP A 553 -3.85 -12.22 -18.23
C ASP A 553 -4.19 -13.70 -18.45
N THR A 554 -3.32 -14.48 -19.12
CA THR A 554 -3.50 -15.94 -19.26
C THR A 554 -3.04 -16.67 -18.00
N THR A 555 -1.85 -16.33 -17.50
CA THR A 555 -1.29 -16.93 -16.28
C THR A 555 -1.82 -16.27 -15.01
N GLY A 556 -2.24 -15.00 -15.10
CA GLY A 556 -2.59 -14.15 -13.97
C GLY A 556 -1.37 -13.57 -13.25
N LEU A 557 -0.17 -13.76 -13.82
CA LEU A 557 1.11 -13.32 -13.25
C LEU A 557 1.61 -12.06 -13.95
N TRP A 558 2.70 -11.50 -13.41
CA TRP A 558 3.44 -10.41 -14.04
C TRP A 558 4.83 -10.90 -14.37
N THR A 559 5.21 -10.88 -15.64
CA THR A 559 6.50 -11.40 -16.10
C THR A 559 7.50 -10.26 -16.23
N ALA A 560 8.71 -10.47 -15.71
CA ALA A 560 9.78 -9.50 -15.75
C ALA A 560 10.68 -9.78 -16.97
N LYS A 561 10.96 -8.75 -17.76
CA LYS A 561 11.93 -8.79 -18.87
C LYS A 561 12.97 -7.68 -18.69
N PRO A 562 14.22 -7.86 -19.15
CA PRO A 562 15.19 -6.77 -19.14
C PRO A 562 14.65 -5.57 -19.92
N ALA A 563 14.70 -4.36 -19.33
CA ALA A 563 14.24 -3.14 -19.98
C ALA A 563 15.15 -2.72 -21.15
N PHE A 564 16.39 -3.18 -21.15
CA PHE A 564 17.41 -2.86 -22.14
C PHE A 564 17.71 -4.12 -22.96
N GLN A 565 17.02 -4.32 -24.08
CA GLN A 565 17.42 -5.33 -25.07
C GLN A 565 18.20 -4.68 -26.23
N PRO A 566 19.19 -5.37 -26.82
CA PRO A 566 19.94 -4.86 -27.97
C PRO A 566 19.06 -4.53 -29.20
N ASP A 567 17.88 -5.17 -29.31
CA ASP A 567 17.06 -5.20 -30.53
C ASP A 567 15.87 -4.22 -30.54
N TYR A 568 15.73 -3.30 -29.56
CA TYR A 568 14.61 -2.35 -29.50
C TYR A 568 14.62 -1.23 -30.58
N LEU A 569 15.39 -1.40 -31.65
CA LEU A 569 15.40 -0.47 -32.78
C LEU A 569 14.38 -0.78 -33.89
N LEU A 570 13.55 -1.83 -33.78
CA LEU A 570 12.52 -2.12 -34.79
C LEU A 570 11.24 -2.68 -34.17
N LEU A 571 10.22 -1.83 -34.02
CA LEU A 571 8.83 -2.26 -34.16
C LEU A 571 8.24 -1.55 -35.38
N PRO A 572 7.69 -2.27 -36.38
CA PRO A 572 6.99 -1.67 -37.50
C PRO A 572 5.65 -1.08 -37.05
N SER A 573 5.37 0.13 -37.51
CA SER A 573 4.04 0.71 -37.56
C SER A 573 3.25 0.03 -38.69
N ASP A 574 2.34 -0.88 -38.36
CA ASP A 574 1.37 -1.41 -39.31
C ASP A 574 0.29 -0.35 -39.59
N ILE A 575 0.48 0.41 -40.67
CA ILE A 575 -0.61 1.02 -41.44
C ILE A 575 -0.48 0.46 -42.85
N ASN A 576 -1.48 -0.33 -43.23
CA ASN A 576 -1.73 -0.74 -44.61
C ASN A 576 -1.84 0.50 -45.50
N ASP A 577 -1.04 0.59 -46.55
CA ASP A 577 -1.53 1.17 -47.79
C ASP A 577 -0.96 0.47 -49.03
N ILE A 578 -1.87 0.24 -49.96
CA ILE A 578 -1.71 -0.52 -51.20
C ILE A 578 -1.18 0.43 -52.28
N GLY A 579 -0.18 0.00 -53.07
CA GLY A 579 0.00 0.54 -54.43
C GLY A 579 1.42 0.79 -54.92
N ASP A 580 1.97 -0.24 -55.56
CA ASP A 580 2.58 -0.23 -56.90
C ASP A 580 3.88 0.56 -57.22
N ARG A 581 4.78 -0.19 -57.90
CA ARG A 581 5.90 0.17 -58.80
C ARG A 581 7.30 0.50 -58.23
N SER A 582 8.16 -0.51 -58.34
CA SER A 582 9.62 -0.43 -58.57
C SER A 582 9.95 -0.05 -60.04
N PRO A 583 11.23 0.06 -60.52
CA PRO A 583 12.54 -0.02 -59.82
C PRO A 583 13.61 1.01 -60.28
N THR A 584 14.86 0.80 -59.80
CA THR A 584 16.20 1.21 -60.33
C THR A 584 16.87 2.43 -59.64
N PHE A 585 18.17 2.52 -59.33
CA PHE A 585 19.42 1.89 -59.82
C PHE A 585 20.56 1.95 -58.75
N SER A 586 21.38 0.89 -58.69
CA SER A 586 22.85 0.75 -58.52
C SER A 586 23.76 1.70 -57.69
N THR A 587 24.45 1.08 -56.73
CA THR A 587 25.91 0.94 -56.49
C THR A 587 26.94 2.07 -56.69
N SER A 588 27.84 2.10 -55.69
CA SER A 588 29.31 2.26 -55.73
C SER A 588 29.95 3.67 -55.75
N GLY A 589 30.96 3.84 -54.89
CA GLY A 589 31.91 4.95 -54.94
C GLY A 589 32.66 5.18 -53.62
N GLU A 590 33.76 4.46 -53.40
CA GLU A 590 34.85 4.87 -52.50
C GLU A 590 35.61 6.08 -53.07
N ALA A 591 36.14 6.96 -52.20
CA ALA A 591 37.55 7.41 -52.17
C ALA A 591 37.75 8.76 -51.43
N ASN A 592 38.72 8.78 -50.49
CA ASN A 592 39.84 9.73 -50.27
C ASN A 592 39.58 11.27 -50.27
N CYS A 593 40.29 12.14 -49.54
CA CYS A 593 41.56 12.09 -48.81
C CYS A 593 41.74 13.39 -47.99
N THR A 594 42.44 13.29 -46.85
CA THR A 594 43.45 14.20 -46.26
C THR A 594 43.40 15.74 -46.40
N GLY A 595 43.44 16.41 -45.24
CA GLY A 595 44.59 17.25 -44.83
C GLY A 595 44.50 18.78 -45.02
N HIS A 596 44.63 19.52 -43.91
CA HIS A 596 45.59 20.63 -43.80
C HIS A 596 45.84 21.05 -42.34
N LEU A 597 47.13 21.07 -41.99
CA LEU A 597 47.75 21.66 -40.80
C LEU A 597 48.11 23.13 -41.07
N HIS A 598 48.06 23.98 -40.03
CA HIS A 598 49.14 24.93 -39.74
C HIS A 598 49.16 25.37 -38.26
N GLN A 599 50.38 25.29 -37.70
CA GLN A 599 50.90 25.80 -36.40
C GLN A 599 50.82 27.34 -36.33
N SER A 600 51.02 28.11 -35.24
CA SER A 600 51.72 28.06 -33.94
C SER A 600 51.29 29.37 -33.19
N ASN A 601 51.36 29.58 -31.87
CA ASN A 601 52.55 29.60 -31.01
C ASN A 601 52.17 29.86 -29.52
N ASN A 602 53.11 29.46 -28.65
CA ASN A 602 53.15 29.44 -27.18
C ASN A 602 52.85 30.74 -26.40
N GLN A 603 52.34 30.56 -25.16
CA GLN A 603 52.99 31.12 -23.97
C GLN A 603 52.62 30.36 -22.68
N GLU A 604 53.65 29.87 -21.97
CA GLU A 604 53.59 29.32 -20.61
C GLU A 604 53.27 30.41 -19.57
N LEU A 605 52.56 30.05 -18.51
CA LEU A 605 52.69 30.66 -17.19
C LEU A 605 52.25 29.65 -16.13
N THR A 606 53.21 29.24 -15.32
CA THR A 606 53.08 28.52 -14.06
C THR A 606 52.39 29.39 -13.01
N ASP A 607 51.45 28.84 -12.24
CA ASP A 607 51.34 29.17 -10.81
C ASP A 607 50.51 28.15 -10.03
N SER A 608 51.09 27.74 -8.90
CA SER A 608 50.49 26.89 -7.88
C SER A 608 49.87 27.80 -6.81
N VAL A 609 48.59 27.63 -6.47
CA VAL A 609 48.06 28.07 -5.16
C VAL A 609 46.95 27.12 -4.69
N ALA A 610 47.13 26.63 -3.47
CA ALA A 610 46.17 25.84 -2.70
C ALA A 610 44.93 26.65 -2.30
N CYS A 611 43.75 26.06 -2.39
CA CYS A 611 42.53 26.62 -1.80
C CYS A 611 42.07 25.80 -0.59
N HIS A 612 42.30 26.37 0.61
CA HIS A 612 41.56 26.08 1.83
C HIS A 612 40.08 26.46 1.66
N PHE A 613 39.15 25.61 2.10
CA PHE A 613 37.76 25.99 2.36
C PHE A 613 37.47 25.95 3.86
N LEU A 614 37.40 27.15 4.45
CA LEU A 614 36.73 27.46 5.72
C LEU A 614 35.22 27.52 5.47
N ILE A 615 34.41 26.77 6.20
CA ILE A 615 32.96 26.96 6.26
C ILE A 615 32.66 27.86 7.46
N ALA A 616 32.23 29.08 7.18
CA ALA A 616 31.69 30.02 8.16
C ALA A 616 30.18 29.77 8.33
N ALA A 617 29.74 29.76 9.59
CA ALA A 617 28.34 29.79 10.00
C ALA A 617 27.78 31.22 9.85
N GLY A 618 26.53 31.33 9.40
CA GLY A 618 25.75 32.57 9.42
C GLY A 618 24.29 32.28 9.76
N GLY A 619 23.83 32.77 10.91
CA GLY A 619 22.41 32.83 11.32
C GLY A 619 21.64 33.91 10.56
N CYS A 620 20.33 33.79 10.37
CA CYS A 620 19.24 34.36 11.19
C CYS A 620 17.93 34.35 10.32
N PRO A 621 16.73 34.77 10.79
CA PRO A 621 16.01 34.38 12.01
C PRO A 621 14.51 34.00 11.73
N SER A 622 13.91 33.40 12.77
CA SER A 622 12.48 33.23 13.15
C SER A 622 11.34 33.89 12.34
N THR A 623 10.21 33.16 12.16
CA THR A 623 8.92 33.45 12.84
C THR A 623 7.99 32.22 12.87
N ASP A 624 7.24 32.13 13.97
CA ASP A 624 6.29 31.12 14.47
C ASP A 624 5.17 30.69 13.47
N THR A 625 4.44 29.57 13.58
CA THR A 625 3.66 29.12 14.74
C THR A 625 3.00 27.73 14.51
N THR A 626 2.95 26.92 15.58
CA THR A 626 1.90 25.93 16.01
C THR A 626 1.84 24.46 15.51
N ARG A 627 2.20 23.55 16.44
CA ARG A 627 1.53 22.30 16.96
C ARG A 627 1.00 21.25 15.95
N ALA A 628 1.19 19.93 16.10
CA ALA A 628 1.17 19.09 17.31
C ALA A 628 1.73 17.65 17.09
N ALA A 629 1.94 16.97 18.23
CA ALA A 629 1.82 15.52 18.49
C ALA A 629 3.00 14.58 18.14
N LEU A 630 3.81 14.27 19.16
CA LEU A 630 4.67 13.09 19.22
C LEU A 630 4.28 12.30 20.50
N LEU A 631 3.59 11.17 20.30
CA LEU A 631 3.30 10.18 21.34
C LEU A 631 4.42 9.14 21.36
N GLY A 632 4.97 8.89 22.55
CA GLY A 632 5.87 7.78 22.83
C GLY A 632 5.11 6.47 23.03
N LEU A 633 5.77 5.35 22.74
CA LEU A 633 5.30 4.01 23.05
C LEU A 633 5.50 3.73 24.55
N ASN A 634 4.40 3.65 25.28
CA ASN A 634 4.21 2.64 26.30
C ASN A 634 2.74 2.24 26.29
N THR A 635 2.49 0.93 26.34
CA THR A 635 1.21 0.22 26.32
C THR A 635 0.52 0.00 24.97
N CYS A 636 0.21 -1.28 24.77
CA CYS A 636 -0.65 -1.83 23.74
C CYS A 636 -2.06 -1.24 23.87
N VAL A 637 -2.47 -0.37 22.93
CA VAL A 637 -3.87 -0.04 22.67
C VAL A 637 -4.03 0.19 21.17
N MET A 638 -4.94 -0.60 20.58
CA MET A 638 -5.41 -0.51 19.20
C MET A 638 -5.94 0.90 18.91
N PHE A 639 -5.43 1.58 17.90
CA PHE A 639 -6.16 2.65 17.21
C PHE A 639 -5.76 2.69 15.72
N GLU A 640 -6.78 2.57 14.88
CA GLU A 640 -6.73 2.56 13.42
C GLU A 640 -6.52 3.96 12.84
N GLY A 641 -5.86 4.02 11.68
CA GLY A 641 -6.03 5.14 10.74
C GLY A 641 -4.97 6.22 10.73
N ALA A 642 -3.70 5.89 10.46
CA ALA A 642 -2.76 6.80 9.79
C ALA A 642 -1.65 6.01 9.09
N THR A 643 -1.50 6.20 7.79
CA THR A 643 -0.50 5.54 6.95
C THR A 643 0.91 6.02 7.29
N ALA A 644 1.70 5.16 7.94
CA ALA A 644 3.14 5.33 8.12
C ALA A 644 3.87 5.12 6.79
N ALA A 645 3.78 6.10 5.89
CA ALA A 645 4.47 6.12 4.60
C ALA A 645 5.42 7.33 4.54
N ALA A 646 6.37 7.44 5.48
CA ALA A 646 7.38 8.50 5.45
C ALA A 646 8.65 8.23 6.29
N ALA A 647 9.00 6.96 6.55
CA ALA A 647 10.29 6.60 7.18
C ALA A 647 11.20 5.77 6.26
N ASN A 648 10.87 5.71 4.96
CA ASN A 648 11.62 5.00 3.93
C ASN A 648 12.51 6.00 3.18
N ALA A 649 13.58 6.38 3.84
CA ALA A 649 14.62 7.26 3.35
C ALA A 649 15.93 6.83 4.01
N SER A 650 16.93 6.50 3.22
CA SER A 650 18.26 6.08 3.66
C SER A 650 18.81 6.91 4.84
N PHE A 651 18.84 6.33 6.03
CA PHE A 651 19.85 6.67 7.05
C PHE A 651 21.20 5.98 6.73
N ALA A 652 21.47 5.70 5.45
CA ALA A 652 22.63 4.94 4.97
C ALA A 652 23.68 5.81 4.26
N GLU A 653 23.57 7.15 4.28
CA GLU A 653 24.62 8.05 3.70
C GLU A 653 25.20 9.07 4.69
N ARG A 654 25.14 8.79 6.00
CA ARG A 654 25.99 9.48 6.99
C ARG A 654 26.47 8.51 8.05
N VAL A 655 27.31 7.57 7.65
CA VAL A 655 28.13 6.81 8.60
C VAL A 655 29.54 6.75 8.03
N ILE A 656 30.34 7.76 8.37
CA ILE A 656 31.73 7.46 8.69
C ILE A 656 31.60 6.65 9.97
N GLU A 657 31.91 5.35 9.93
CA GLU A 657 31.93 4.52 11.13
C GLU A 657 32.87 5.15 12.16
N PRO A 658 32.42 5.46 13.38
CA PRO A 658 33.34 5.53 14.50
C PRO A 658 33.54 4.10 14.98
N THR A 659 34.44 3.37 14.31
CA THR A 659 34.92 2.05 14.78
C THR A 659 35.87 2.20 16.00
N LEU A 660 36.04 3.42 16.53
CA LEU A 660 36.57 3.65 17.87
C LEU A 660 35.52 4.30 18.75
N VAL A 661 35.40 3.73 19.95
CA VAL A 661 34.51 4.08 21.05
C VAL A 661 33.05 3.70 20.82
N MET A 662 32.62 2.67 21.55
CA MET A 662 31.23 2.38 21.88
C MET A 662 30.62 3.57 22.64
N PHE A 663 30.20 4.61 21.90
CA PHE A 663 29.25 5.58 22.42
C PHE A 663 27.85 5.00 22.21
N GLU A 664 27.20 4.64 23.31
CA GLU A 664 25.76 4.43 23.33
C GLU A 664 25.08 5.77 23.03
N LEU A 665 24.78 6.05 21.76
CA LEU A 665 23.90 7.16 21.38
C LEU A 665 22.46 6.80 21.77
N LYS A 666 22.14 6.95 23.06
CA LYS A 666 20.75 6.93 23.53
C LYS A 666 20.00 8.10 22.89
N PHE A 667 19.18 7.80 21.88
CA PHE A 667 18.07 8.66 21.48
C PHE A 667 16.90 8.34 22.40
N GLY A 668 16.73 9.18 23.42
CA GLY A 668 15.62 9.09 24.37
C GLY A 668 15.95 9.85 25.65
N CYS A 669 15.78 11.17 25.64
CA CYS A 669 15.72 11.95 26.88
C CYS A 669 14.44 12.78 26.84
N ASN A 670 13.43 12.35 27.60
CA ASN A 670 12.17 13.06 27.84
C ASN A 670 12.25 13.83 29.17
N SER A 671 13.21 14.73 29.31
CA SER A 671 13.20 15.72 30.38
C SER A 671 13.67 17.06 29.85
N SER A 672 12.86 18.10 30.04
CA SER A 672 13.03 19.44 29.50
C SER A 672 14.08 20.29 30.24
N GLU A 673 15.12 19.69 30.82
CA GLU A 673 16.10 20.39 31.66
C GLU A 673 17.58 20.17 31.30
N ASP A 674 17.92 19.67 30.11
CA ASP A 674 19.33 19.58 29.67
C ASP A 674 19.55 20.34 28.35
N HIS A 675 19.91 21.63 28.45
CA HIS A 675 20.51 22.37 27.35
C HIS A 675 22.01 22.60 27.62
N GLN A 676 22.84 22.34 26.61
CA GLN A 676 24.29 22.62 26.48
C GLN A 676 25.31 21.49 26.76
N PHE A 677 25.14 20.32 26.15
CA PHE A 677 26.30 19.49 25.80
C PHE A 677 26.34 19.25 24.29
N VAL A 678 27.30 19.88 23.61
CA VAL A 678 27.67 19.49 22.24
C VAL A 678 28.36 18.14 22.35
N ARG A 679 27.66 17.08 21.94
CA ARG A 679 28.22 15.72 21.86
C ARG A 679 29.13 15.66 20.64
N GLY A 680 30.43 15.46 20.84
CA GLY A 680 31.43 15.32 19.78
C GLY A 680 32.30 14.09 19.98
N ILE A 681 32.75 13.48 18.89
CA ILE A 681 33.76 12.42 18.92
C ILE A 681 35.12 13.09 19.21
N PRO A 682 35.90 12.62 20.19
CA PRO A 682 37.20 13.23 20.49
C PRO A 682 38.14 13.17 19.27
N ILE A 683 38.70 14.32 18.88
CA ILE A 683 39.51 14.41 17.64
C ILE A 683 40.72 13.48 17.65
N TYR A 684 41.32 13.21 18.82
CA TYR A 684 42.47 12.32 18.94
C TYR A 684 42.15 10.88 18.47
N ALA A 685 40.91 10.41 18.69
CA ALA A 685 40.49 9.07 18.25
C ALA A 685 40.44 8.98 16.72
N ILE A 686 40.06 10.08 16.05
CA ILE A 686 40.05 10.20 14.59
C ILE A 686 41.49 10.34 14.07
N SER A 687 42.30 11.22 14.67
CA SER A 687 43.68 11.49 14.26
C SER A 687 44.54 10.22 14.28
N GLN A 688 44.45 9.40 15.32
CA GLN A 688 45.22 8.16 15.41
C GLN A 688 44.90 7.15 14.29
N VAL A 689 43.64 7.01 13.91
CA VAL A 689 43.23 6.15 12.78
C VAL A 689 43.70 6.73 11.47
N LEU A 690 43.50 8.04 11.27
CA LEU A 690 43.90 8.73 10.06
C LEU A 690 45.41 8.63 9.85
N ASP A 691 46.21 8.83 10.89
CA ASP A 691 47.67 8.69 10.82
C ASP A 691 48.08 7.28 10.39
N LYS A 692 47.41 6.23 10.89
CA LYS A 692 47.65 4.84 10.45
C LYS A 692 47.25 4.60 8.99
N ILE A 693 46.14 5.18 8.52
CA ILE A 693 45.73 5.11 7.11
C ILE A 693 46.75 5.81 6.20
N VAL A 694 47.28 6.95 6.63
CA VAL A 694 48.23 7.76 5.87
C VAL A 694 49.62 7.12 5.84
N SER A 695 50.11 6.63 6.99
CA SER A 695 51.45 6.06 7.16
C SER A 695 51.59 4.61 6.66
N GLY A 696 50.47 3.90 6.49
CA GLY A 696 50.44 2.52 6.00
C GLY A 696 50.28 1.52 7.15
N ALA A 697 49.10 0.89 7.21
CA ALA A 697 48.78 -0.16 8.17
C ALA A 697 48.95 -1.58 7.60
N SER A 698 48.65 -2.59 8.42
CA SER A 698 48.76 -4.02 8.08
C SER A 698 47.45 -4.70 7.66
N GLY A 699 46.31 -3.98 7.69
CA GLY A 699 45.02 -4.54 7.32
C GLY A 699 44.76 -4.55 5.80
N LEU A 700 43.60 -5.09 5.43
CA LEU A 700 43.19 -5.20 4.04
C LEU A 700 43.18 -3.82 3.36
N PRO A 701 43.71 -3.69 2.14
CA PRO A 701 43.69 -2.43 1.43
C PRO A 701 42.28 -2.08 0.96
N LEU A 702 41.90 -0.81 1.12
CA LEU A 702 40.72 -0.22 0.50
C LEU A 702 41.13 0.82 -0.53
N LEU A 703 40.31 0.95 -1.57
CA LEU A 703 40.47 1.98 -2.58
C LEU A 703 39.91 3.31 -2.06
N ILE A 704 40.79 4.28 -1.78
CA ILE A 704 40.41 5.63 -1.34
C ILE A 704 40.90 6.63 -2.39
N ASN A 705 39.98 7.34 -3.03
CA ASN A 705 40.28 8.32 -4.10
C ASN A 705 41.18 7.74 -5.21
N GLY A 706 40.97 6.48 -5.58
CA GLY A 706 41.77 5.79 -6.61
C GLY A 706 43.13 5.27 -6.13
N VAL A 707 43.48 5.46 -4.85
CA VAL A 707 44.74 4.97 -4.27
C VAL A 707 44.44 3.83 -3.30
N ARG A 708 45.12 2.69 -3.45
CA ARG A 708 45.05 1.59 -2.49
C ARG A 708 45.75 2.00 -1.20
N ARG A 709 45.01 2.02 -0.10
CA ARG A 709 45.52 2.34 1.24
C ARG A 709 45.23 1.14 2.15
N PRO A 710 46.22 0.57 2.83
CA PRO A 710 45.97 -0.46 3.84
C PRO A 710 45.17 0.12 5.01
N MET A 711 44.08 -0.53 5.39
CA MET A 711 43.26 -0.06 6.51
C MET A 711 43.84 -0.52 7.85
N PRO A 712 43.75 0.31 8.90
CA PRO A 712 44.18 -0.09 10.23
C PRO A 712 43.24 -1.14 10.82
N LEU A 713 43.84 -2.21 11.33
CA LEU A 713 43.15 -3.13 12.22
C LEU A 713 43.07 -2.50 13.61
N VAL A 714 41.86 -2.31 14.12
CA VAL A 714 41.59 -1.75 15.44
C VAL A 714 41.27 -2.89 16.39
N ARG A 715 42.07 -3.04 17.45
CA ARG A 715 41.78 -3.95 18.56
C ARG A 715 40.81 -3.30 19.55
N ILE A 716 39.78 -4.05 19.93
CA ILE A 716 38.77 -3.62 20.89
C ILE A 716 38.50 -4.73 21.92
N LEU A 717 38.08 -4.35 23.12
CA LEU A 717 37.75 -5.28 24.20
C LEU A 717 36.35 -5.90 24.07
N GLU A 718 35.46 -5.29 23.28
CA GLU A 718 34.05 -5.69 23.13
C GLU A 718 33.28 -5.74 24.47
N VAL A 719 33.43 -4.67 25.27
CA VAL A 719 32.74 -4.48 26.55
C VAL A 719 32.13 -3.08 26.59
N GLU A 720 30.86 -2.98 26.99
CA GLU A 720 30.23 -1.71 27.31
C GLU A 720 30.65 -1.25 28.70
N LEU A 721 31.26 -0.07 28.77
CA LEU A 721 31.78 0.50 30.00
C LEU A 721 31.12 1.86 30.26
N TYR A 722 30.91 2.20 31.53
CA TYR A 722 30.42 3.51 31.93
C TYR A 722 31.20 4.05 33.14
N PRO A 723 31.45 5.37 33.19
CA PRO A 723 32.18 5.96 34.29
C PRO A 723 31.33 5.96 35.57
N THR A 724 31.97 5.68 36.70
CA THR A 724 31.39 5.80 38.04
C THR A 724 32.33 6.61 38.93
N LEU A 725 31.81 7.66 39.56
CA LEU A 725 32.60 8.48 40.49
C LEU A 725 33.16 7.65 41.64
N LEU A 726 34.39 7.94 42.07
CA LEU A 726 35.06 7.19 43.15
C LEU A 726 34.30 7.28 44.48
N SER A 727 33.60 8.38 44.75
CA SER A 727 32.72 8.52 45.92
C SER A 727 31.61 7.46 45.92
N LYS A 728 31.06 7.15 44.74
CA LYS A 728 30.06 6.10 44.56
C LYS A 728 30.72 4.71 44.55
N ALA A 729 31.90 4.56 43.95
CA ALA A 729 32.66 3.31 43.96
C ALA A 729 32.99 2.83 45.39
N ARG A 730 33.35 3.76 46.28
CA ARG A 730 33.58 3.48 47.71
C ARG A 730 32.36 2.89 48.41
N SER A 731 31.15 3.31 48.04
CA SER A 731 29.90 2.73 48.58
C SER A 731 29.67 1.26 48.16
N PHE A 732 30.38 0.78 47.14
CA PHE A 732 30.39 -0.62 46.73
C PHE A 732 31.57 -1.41 47.32
N GLY A 733 32.34 -0.82 48.24
CA GLY A 733 33.42 -1.50 48.96
C GLY A 733 34.81 -1.34 48.36
N LEU A 734 35.00 -0.46 47.37
CA LEU A 734 36.34 -0.21 46.80
C LEU A 734 37.30 0.31 47.88
N SER A 735 38.50 -0.28 47.98
CA SER A 735 39.48 0.06 49.02
C SER A 735 39.99 1.49 48.90
N ASP A 736 40.35 2.10 50.04
CA ASP A 736 40.90 3.45 50.07
C ASP A 736 42.25 3.52 49.32
N ASP A 737 43.02 2.43 49.28
CA ASP A 737 44.27 2.33 48.50
C ASP A 737 44.02 2.48 47.00
N TRP A 738 43.01 1.80 46.46
CA TRP A 738 42.63 1.93 45.05
C TRP A 738 42.03 3.29 44.73
N VAL A 739 41.27 3.88 45.65
CA VAL A 739 40.78 5.26 45.51
C VAL A 739 41.96 6.22 45.39
N GLN A 740 42.99 6.10 46.25
CA GLN A 740 44.18 6.93 46.16
C GLN A 740 44.96 6.70 44.86
N ALA A 741 45.10 5.45 44.41
CA ALA A 741 45.78 5.11 43.16
C ALA A 741 45.08 5.73 41.94
N LEU A 742 43.76 5.64 41.85
CA LEU A 742 42.97 6.20 40.75
C LEU A 742 42.92 7.73 40.77
N VAL A 743 42.83 8.35 41.96
CA VAL A 743 42.94 9.82 42.11
C VAL A 743 44.31 10.33 41.70
N LYS A 744 45.38 9.58 42.00
CA LYS A 744 46.75 9.93 41.58
C LYS A 744 46.91 9.88 40.06
N LYS A 745 46.27 8.92 39.39
CA LYS A 745 46.29 8.77 37.93
C LYS A 745 45.49 9.87 37.22
N ASP A 746 44.28 10.16 37.68
CA ASP A 746 43.41 11.20 37.11
C ASP A 746 42.74 12.04 38.22
N PRO A 747 43.43 13.12 38.67
CA PRO A 747 42.94 13.95 39.77
C PRO A 747 41.72 14.79 39.40
N ILE A 748 41.39 14.88 38.11
CA ILE A 748 40.29 15.70 37.58
C ILE A 748 39.02 14.87 37.51
N ARG A 749 39.03 13.74 36.78
CA ARG A 749 37.81 12.94 36.53
C ARG A 749 37.38 12.13 37.75
N ARG A 750 38.33 11.67 38.58
CA ARG A 750 38.09 10.93 39.84
C ARG A 750 37.01 9.86 39.69
N GLN A 751 37.20 8.98 38.72
CA GLN A 751 36.24 7.95 38.33
C GLN A 751 36.93 6.59 38.15
N VAL A 752 36.13 5.54 38.19
CA VAL A 752 36.48 4.18 37.77
C VAL A 752 35.50 3.74 36.68
N LEU A 753 35.95 2.90 35.75
CA LEU A 753 35.08 2.37 34.71
C LEU A 753 34.37 1.10 35.22
N ARG A 754 33.06 1.04 35.01
CA ARG A 754 32.23 -0.12 35.35
C ARG A 754 31.69 -0.82 34.12
N VAL A 755 31.65 -2.14 34.18
CA VAL A 755 31.06 -2.98 33.13
C VAL A 755 29.54 -2.84 33.17
N LYS A 756 28.98 -2.38 32.06
CA LYS A 756 27.53 -2.38 31.81
C LYS A 756 27.06 -3.72 31.26
N GLY A 757 27.86 -4.30 30.37
CA GLY A 757 27.63 -5.59 29.72
C GLY A 757 28.74 -5.90 28.72
N CYS A 758 28.80 -7.14 28.28
CA CYS A 758 29.73 -7.59 27.25
C CYS A 758 28.96 -7.85 25.95
N LEU A 759 29.62 -7.70 24.81
CA LEU A 759 29.01 -8.09 23.53
C LEU A 759 28.90 -9.61 23.51
N ALA A 760 27.75 -10.11 23.10
CA ALA A 760 27.54 -11.54 22.99
C ALA A 760 28.52 -12.17 21.98
N GLY A 761 29.08 -13.33 22.30
CA GLY A 761 30.14 -14.03 21.56
C GLY A 761 31.52 -13.37 21.61
N SER A 762 31.73 -12.35 22.45
CA SER A 762 33.04 -11.69 22.59
C SER A 762 34.00 -12.51 23.44
N LYS A 763 35.30 -12.23 23.34
CA LYS A 763 36.32 -12.82 24.22
C LYS A 763 36.20 -12.38 25.69
N ALA A 764 35.32 -11.41 25.98
CA ALA A 764 35.08 -10.87 27.32
C ALA A 764 33.78 -11.39 27.98
N GLU A 765 32.84 -11.96 27.21
CA GLU A 765 31.47 -12.29 27.66
C GLU A 765 31.41 -13.15 28.92
N ASN A 766 32.28 -14.15 29.03
CA ASN A 766 32.31 -15.09 30.16
C ASN A 766 33.35 -14.75 31.24
N LEU A 767 34.07 -13.63 31.08
CA LEU A 767 35.15 -13.23 31.98
C LEU A 767 34.78 -11.99 32.81
N LEU A 768 34.02 -11.08 32.21
CA LEU A 768 33.58 -9.83 32.82
C LEU A 768 32.07 -9.83 33.01
N GLU A 769 31.63 -9.42 34.20
CA GLU A 769 30.23 -9.41 34.61
C GLU A 769 29.71 -7.98 34.76
N GLN A 770 28.40 -7.82 34.62
CA GLN A 770 27.75 -6.55 34.85
C GLN A 770 28.02 -6.06 36.28
N GLY A 771 28.55 -4.84 36.38
CA GLY A 771 28.85 -4.16 37.62
C GLY A 771 30.31 -4.21 38.05
N ASP A 772 31.14 -5.06 37.43
CA ASP A 772 32.59 -5.12 37.66
C ASP A 772 33.23 -3.75 37.50
N MET A 773 34.16 -3.39 38.38
CA MET A 773 34.99 -2.20 38.23
C MET A 773 36.35 -2.59 37.64
N VAL A 774 36.75 -1.96 36.54
CA VAL A 774 38.07 -2.14 35.94
C VAL A 774 39.05 -1.20 36.64
N LEU A 775 39.99 -1.76 37.41
CA LEU A 775 40.92 -1.00 38.24
C LEU A 775 42.24 -0.75 37.52
N ALA A 776 42.81 -1.78 36.91
CA ALA A 776 44.07 -1.72 36.19
C ALA A 776 44.11 -2.67 35.00
N ILE A 777 44.94 -2.35 34.02
CA ILE A 777 45.31 -3.24 32.91
C ILE A 777 46.83 -3.31 32.87
N ASN A 778 47.39 -4.52 32.85
CA ASN A 778 48.83 -4.78 32.91
C ASN A 778 49.50 -4.09 34.11
N LYS A 779 48.80 -4.08 35.27
CA LYS A 779 49.19 -3.41 36.53
C LYS A 779 49.24 -1.87 36.47
N GLU A 780 48.80 -1.26 35.38
CA GLU A 780 48.66 0.19 35.25
C GLU A 780 47.21 0.61 35.57
N PRO A 781 46.97 1.54 36.51
CA PRO A 781 45.61 2.03 36.82
C PRO A 781 44.92 2.67 35.62
N ILE A 782 43.62 2.36 35.44
CA ILE A 782 42.80 2.83 34.31
C ILE A 782 41.65 3.71 34.83
N THR A 783 41.49 4.91 34.27
CA THR A 783 40.45 5.87 34.71
C THR A 783 39.56 6.35 33.56
N CYS A 784 39.95 6.14 32.31
CA CYS A 784 39.18 6.57 31.15
C CYS A 784 39.24 5.57 29.98
N PHE A 785 38.31 5.71 29.02
CA PHE A 785 38.22 4.82 27.85
C PHE A 785 39.52 4.79 27.03
N HIS A 786 40.20 5.92 26.96
CA HIS A 786 41.46 6.06 26.22
C HIS A 786 42.58 5.16 26.78
N ASP A 787 42.62 4.93 28.09
CA ASP A 787 43.62 4.05 28.69
C ASP A 787 43.42 2.59 28.23
N ILE A 788 42.15 2.17 28.11
CA ILE A 788 41.78 0.83 27.61
C ILE A 788 42.11 0.71 26.13
N GLU A 789 41.79 1.72 25.33
CA GLU A 789 42.11 1.75 23.90
C GLU A 789 43.62 1.61 23.68
N ASN A 790 44.43 2.41 24.37
CA ASN A 790 45.89 2.32 24.27
C ASN A 790 46.40 0.93 24.67
N ALA A 791 45.86 0.35 25.75
CA ALA A 791 46.22 -1.00 26.17
C ALA A 791 45.84 -2.06 25.12
N CYS A 792 44.67 -1.95 24.48
CA CYS A 792 44.24 -2.84 23.41
C CYS A 792 45.15 -2.73 22.18
N GLN A 793 45.55 -1.51 21.81
CA GLN A 793 46.36 -1.24 20.61
C GLN A 793 47.84 -1.62 20.79
N ALA A 794 48.34 -1.65 22.02
CA ALA A 794 49.72 -2.05 22.35
C ALA A 794 49.96 -3.57 22.30
N LEU A 795 48.93 -4.38 22.06
CA LEU A 795 49.02 -5.84 22.01
C LEU A 795 49.51 -6.38 20.66
N ASP A 796 50.40 -7.36 20.71
CA ASP A 796 50.75 -8.23 19.58
C ASP A 796 49.61 -9.21 19.23
N ASN A 797 49.72 -9.92 18.10
CA ASN A 797 48.72 -10.91 17.66
C ASN A 797 48.48 -11.98 18.73
N ASP A 798 47.20 -12.23 19.04
CA ASP A 798 46.68 -13.18 20.04
C ASP A 798 47.03 -12.91 21.53
N ALA A 799 47.62 -11.77 21.84
CA ALA A 799 47.90 -11.39 23.23
C ALA A 799 46.61 -11.02 24.01
N LYS A 800 46.57 -11.38 25.30
CA LYS A 800 45.47 -11.09 26.23
C LYS A 800 45.86 -9.92 27.15
N LEU A 801 44.88 -9.13 27.57
CA LEU A 801 45.05 -8.09 28.59
C LEU A 801 45.00 -8.74 29.97
N ASN A 802 45.99 -8.46 30.81
CA ASN A 802 45.91 -8.81 32.23
C ASN A 802 45.11 -7.71 32.96
N MET A 803 43.86 -7.98 33.30
CA MET A 803 42.96 -7.01 33.91
C MET A 803 42.81 -7.28 35.41
N THR A 804 43.01 -6.24 36.21
CA THR A 804 42.65 -6.22 37.63
C THR A 804 41.24 -5.64 37.74
N ILE A 805 40.27 -6.46 38.14
CA ILE A 805 38.89 -6.06 38.33
C ILE A 805 38.47 -6.16 39.79
N PHE A 806 37.43 -5.42 40.17
CA PHE A 806 36.82 -5.50 41.49
C PHE A 806 35.36 -5.93 41.37
N ARG A 807 35.06 -7.09 41.96
CA ARG A 807 33.75 -7.76 41.96
C ARG A 807 33.39 -8.14 43.39
N GLN A 808 32.22 -7.70 43.86
CA GLN A 808 31.66 -8.09 45.16
C GLN A 808 32.66 -8.01 46.34
N GLY A 809 33.42 -6.91 46.45
CA GLY A 809 34.35 -6.72 47.57
C GLY A 809 35.76 -7.30 47.37
N HIS A 810 36.00 -8.04 46.28
CA HIS A 810 37.25 -8.75 46.05
C HIS A 810 37.95 -8.26 44.78
N GLU A 811 39.28 -8.22 44.84
CA GLU A 811 40.15 -7.99 43.68
C GLU A 811 40.37 -9.31 42.94
N ILE A 812 40.19 -9.30 41.61
CA ILE A 812 40.32 -10.47 40.75
C ILE A 812 41.24 -10.11 39.58
N GLU A 813 42.28 -10.92 39.37
CA GLU A 813 43.11 -10.86 38.17
C GLU A 813 42.53 -11.79 37.10
N THR A 814 42.28 -11.26 35.90
CA THR A 814 41.71 -12.02 34.78
C THR A 814 42.40 -11.71 33.47
N LEU A 815 42.57 -12.72 32.62
CA LEU A 815 43.20 -12.59 31.30
C LEU A 815 42.12 -12.51 30.22
N VAL A 816 41.85 -11.30 29.72
CA VAL A 816 40.77 -11.03 28.76
C VAL A 816 41.34 -10.86 27.35
N GLY A 817 40.77 -11.57 26.37
CA GLY A 817 41.16 -11.43 24.97
C GLY A 817 40.61 -10.15 24.32
N THR A 818 41.24 -9.70 23.24
CA THR A 818 40.73 -8.61 22.39
C THR A 818 40.28 -9.12 21.03
N ASP A 819 39.29 -8.44 20.45
CA ASP A 819 38.79 -8.70 19.12
C ASP A 819 39.33 -7.65 18.13
N VAL A 820 39.48 -8.06 16.88
CA VAL A 820 40.07 -7.24 15.81
C VAL A 820 38.96 -6.78 14.88
N ARG A 821 38.94 -5.48 14.57
CA ARG A 821 38.02 -4.85 13.62
C ARG A 821 38.80 -4.22 12.48
N ASP A 822 38.33 -4.43 11.27
CA ASP A 822 38.93 -3.89 10.04
C ASP A 822 38.24 -2.61 9.54
N GLY A 823 37.16 -2.18 10.20
CA GLY A 823 36.40 -0.97 9.84
C GLY A 823 35.47 -1.13 8.63
N ASN A 824 35.29 -2.35 8.12
CA ASN A 824 34.41 -2.61 6.97
C ASN A 824 32.94 -2.88 7.37
N GLY A 825 32.68 -3.10 8.66
CA GLY A 825 31.35 -3.41 9.17
C GLY A 825 30.75 -4.66 8.52
N THR A 826 29.60 -4.51 7.86
CA THR A 826 28.95 -5.60 7.11
C THR A 826 29.49 -5.64 5.69
N THR A 827 30.01 -6.78 5.25
CA THR A 827 30.58 -6.97 3.90
C THR A 827 29.78 -7.95 3.03
N ARG A 828 28.77 -8.62 3.60
CA ARG A 828 27.91 -9.56 2.89
C ARG A 828 26.48 -9.46 3.42
N VAL A 829 25.55 -9.43 2.48
CA VAL A 829 24.11 -9.38 2.77
C VAL A 829 23.39 -10.32 1.80
N ILE A 830 22.40 -11.05 2.27
CA ILE A 830 21.58 -11.94 1.42
C ILE A 830 20.12 -11.50 1.49
N ASN A 831 19.46 -11.49 0.35
CA ASN A 831 18.01 -11.48 0.28
C ASN A 831 17.50 -12.90 0.04
N TRP A 832 16.65 -13.37 0.93
CA TRP A 832 15.92 -14.63 0.77
C TRP A 832 14.45 -14.41 1.09
N CYS A 833 13.56 -14.74 0.15
CA CYS A 833 12.11 -14.55 0.32
C CYS A 833 11.70 -13.13 0.78
N GLY A 834 12.51 -12.11 0.45
CA GLY A 834 12.31 -10.71 0.84
C GLY A 834 12.74 -10.33 2.26
N CYS A 835 13.40 -11.21 3.02
CA CYS A 835 14.17 -10.80 4.20
C CYS A 835 15.61 -10.47 3.80
N ILE A 836 16.18 -9.47 4.46
CA ILE A 836 17.58 -9.08 4.35
C ILE A 836 18.29 -9.67 5.56
N VAL A 837 19.17 -10.63 5.31
CA VAL A 837 19.94 -11.34 6.34
C VAL A 837 21.43 -11.06 6.22
N GLN A 838 22.09 -11.06 7.35
CA GLN A 838 23.53 -10.84 7.49
C GLN A 838 24.05 -11.51 8.77
N ASP A 839 25.36 -11.56 8.95
CA ASP A 839 25.93 -11.90 10.25
C ASP A 839 25.52 -10.84 11.29
N PRO A 840 25.40 -11.21 12.58
CA PRO A 840 24.98 -10.27 13.61
C PRO A 840 25.97 -9.12 13.71
N HIS A 841 25.47 -7.92 13.42
CA HIS A 841 26.27 -6.71 13.53
C HIS A 841 26.73 -6.51 14.99
N PRO A 842 27.94 -5.97 15.26
CA PRO A 842 28.38 -5.68 16.63
C PRO A 842 27.35 -4.90 17.48
N ALA A 843 26.62 -3.97 16.87
CA ALA A 843 25.54 -3.24 17.55
C ALA A 843 24.39 -4.14 18.05
N VAL A 844 24.12 -5.26 17.36
CA VAL A 844 23.13 -6.26 17.78
C VAL A 844 23.73 -7.15 18.88
N ARG A 845 24.99 -7.54 18.74
CA ARG A 845 25.73 -8.32 19.77
C ARG A 845 25.82 -7.55 21.10
N ALA A 846 25.90 -6.22 21.04
CA ALA A 846 25.90 -5.34 22.21
C ALA A 846 24.60 -5.40 23.04
N LEU A 847 23.50 -5.88 22.45
CA LEU A 847 22.25 -6.13 23.19
C LEU A 847 22.36 -7.30 24.17
N GLY A 848 23.49 -8.03 24.19
CA GLY A 848 23.80 -9.06 25.17
C GLY A 848 23.15 -10.41 24.88
N PHE A 849 22.74 -10.67 23.64
CA PHE A 849 22.16 -11.95 23.24
C PHE A 849 22.71 -12.44 21.90
N LEU A 850 23.12 -13.71 21.87
CA LEU A 850 23.31 -14.51 20.66
C LEU A 850 22.66 -15.88 20.87
N PRO A 851 22.19 -16.55 19.80
CA PRO A 851 21.71 -17.92 19.89
C PRO A 851 22.81 -18.88 20.38
N GLU A 852 22.44 -19.88 21.17
CA GLU A 852 23.37 -20.94 21.61
C GLU A 852 23.85 -21.79 20.42
N GLU A 853 23.07 -21.84 19.34
CA GLU A 853 23.35 -22.59 18.13
C GLU A 853 24.42 -21.95 17.21
N GLY A 854 24.99 -20.80 17.59
CA GLY A 854 26.09 -20.11 16.89
C GLY A 854 25.87 -18.60 16.71
N HIS A 855 26.73 -17.94 15.93
CA HIS A 855 26.53 -16.52 15.59
C HIS A 855 25.18 -16.31 14.87
N GLY A 856 24.72 -17.29 14.10
CA GLY A 856 23.37 -17.36 13.54
C GLY A 856 23.11 -16.33 12.44
N VAL A 857 22.03 -16.52 11.69
CA VAL A 857 21.70 -15.67 10.54
C VAL A 857 20.72 -14.58 10.98
N TYR A 858 21.22 -13.35 11.14
CA TYR A 858 20.43 -12.25 11.68
C TYR A 858 19.54 -11.60 10.62
N VAL A 859 18.24 -11.52 10.89
CA VAL A 859 17.26 -10.80 10.06
C VAL A 859 17.33 -9.30 10.38
N ALA A 860 17.95 -8.53 9.49
CA ALA A 860 18.11 -7.09 9.64
C ALA A 860 16.88 -6.30 9.19
N ARG A 861 16.21 -6.76 8.13
CA ARG A 861 15.05 -6.09 7.54
C ARG A 861 14.17 -7.08 6.79
N TRP A 862 12.90 -6.72 6.56
CA TRP A 862 12.04 -7.39 5.59
C TRP A 862 11.47 -6.38 4.59
N CYS A 863 11.11 -6.86 3.41
CA CYS A 863 10.42 -6.08 2.39
C CYS A 863 8.90 -6.30 2.51
N HIS A 864 8.11 -5.24 2.40
CA HIS A 864 6.65 -5.39 2.28
C HIS A 864 6.29 -6.09 0.97
N GLY A 865 5.21 -6.87 0.98
CA GLY A 865 4.81 -7.65 -0.19
C GLY A 865 5.62 -8.93 -0.42
N SER A 866 6.44 -9.34 0.55
CA SER A 866 7.26 -10.55 0.47
C SER A 866 6.65 -11.75 1.19
N PRO A 867 7.10 -12.99 0.90
CA PRO A 867 6.74 -14.15 1.68
C PRO A 867 7.03 -13.98 3.18
N VAL A 868 8.21 -13.46 3.56
CA VAL A 868 8.53 -13.25 4.99
C VAL A 868 7.58 -12.26 5.68
N HIS A 869 7.07 -11.26 4.94
CA HIS A 869 6.07 -10.33 5.45
C HIS A 869 4.73 -11.02 5.71
N ARG A 870 4.30 -11.92 4.80
CA ARG A 870 3.08 -12.72 4.94
C ARG A 870 3.14 -13.66 6.13
N TYR A 871 4.27 -14.36 6.30
CA TYR A 871 4.42 -15.42 7.30
C TYR A 871 5.00 -14.97 8.65
N GLY A 872 5.40 -13.69 8.76
CA GLY A 872 5.74 -13.08 10.04
C GLY A 872 7.18 -13.31 10.52
N LEU A 873 8.14 -13.46 9.59
CA LEU A 873 9.57 -13.45 9.87
C LEU A 873 10.08 -12.01 9.76
N TYR A 874 10.16 -11.33 10.90
CA TYR A 874 10.51 -9.92 11.00
C TYR A 874 11.93 -9.71 11.55
N ALA A 875 12.37 -8.45 11.56
CA ALA A 875 13.67 -8.08 12.11
C ALA A 875 13.81 -8.44 13.61
N LEU A 876 15.05 -8.42 14.12
CA LEU A 876 15.40 -8.80 15.51
C LEU A 876 15.26 -10.31 15.80
N GLN A 877 15.35 -11.13 14.75
CA GLN A 877 15.30 -12.59 14.84
C GLN A 877 16.54 -13.20 14.18
N TRP A 878 17.00 -14.33 14.72
CA TRP A 878 18.02 -15.17 14.13
C TRP A 878 17.37 -16.39 13.51
N ILE A 879 17.71 -16.69 12.25
CA ILE A 879 17.37 -17.97 11.64
C ILE A 879 18.43 -18.97 12.08
N VAL A 880 18.01 -19.97 12.85
CA VAL A 880 18.91 -21.00 13.41
C VAL A 880 18.76 -22.34 12.69
N GLU A 881 17.66 -22.55 11.99
CA GLU A 881 17.37 -23.79 11.26
C GLU A 881 16.43 -23.55 10.08
N VAL A 882 16.70 -24.23 8.96
CA VAL A 882 15.84 -24.27 7.78
C VAL A 882 15.64 -25.74 7.38
N ASN A 883 14.38 -26.19 7.34
CA ASN A 883 14.00 -27.58 7.04
C ASN A 883 14.77 -28.64 7.87
N GLY A 884 14.99 -28.41 9.17
CA GLY A 884 15.75 -29.32 10.02
C GLY A 884 17.28 -29.16 9.95
N LYS A 885 17.79 -28.38 8.99
CA LYS A 885 19.23 -28.16 8.79
C LYS A 885 19.69 -26.92 9.59
N PRO A 886 20.69 -27.03 10.48
CA PRO A 886 21.21 -25.88 11.22
C PRO A 886 21.83 -24.81 10.32
N THR A 887 21.67 -23.55 10.67
CA THR A 887 22.24 -22.39 9.95
C THR A 887 23.09 -21.51 10.89
N PRO A 888 24.26 -22.00 11.32
CA PRO A 888 25.11 -21.28 12.28
C PRO A 888 25.77 -20.01 11.70
N ASP A 889 25.83 -19.90 10.37
CA ASP A 889 26.42 -18.79 9.62
C ASP A 889 25.73 -18.59 8.26
N LEU A 890 26.10 -17.52 7.55
CA LEU A 890 25.53 -17.21 6.23
C LEU A 890 25.88 -18.23 5.14
N ASP A 891 27.00 -18.95 5.23
CA ASP A 891 27.37 -19.93 4.19
C ASP A 891 26.52 -21.20 4.30
N ALA A 892 26.33 -21.71 5.51
CA ALA A 892 25.38 -22.78 5.80
C ALA A 892 23.97 -22.40 5.34
N PHE A 893 23.52 -21.18 5.66
CA PHE A 893 22.22 -20.67 5.22
C PHE A 893 22.05 -20.63 3.70
N VAL A 894 23.06 -20.12 2.98
CA VAL A 894 23.03 -20.08 1.51
C VAL A 894 23.02 -21.47 0.91
N ASN A 895 23.79 -22.42 1.46
CA ASN A 895 23.80 -23.79 0.96
C ASN A 895 22.44 -24.48 1.14
N VAL A 896 21.77 -24.27 2.28
CA VAL A 896 20.42 -24.83 2.50
C VAL A 896 19.38 -24.16 1.60
N THR A 897 19.39 -22.84 1.47
CA THR A 897 18.37 -22.10 0.71
C THR A 897 18.49 -22.27 -0.81
N LYS A 898 19.67 -22.61 -1.34
CA LYS A 898 19.88 -22.92 -2.76
C LYS A 898 19.14 -24.15 -3.25
N GLU A 899 18.90 -25.12 -2.37
CA GLU A 899 18.24 -26.39 -2.69
C GLU A 899 16.71 -26.26 -2.76
N LEU A 900 16.16 -25.13 -2.28
CA LEU A 900 14.72 -24.91 -2.17
C LEU A 900 14.12 -24.48 -3.51
N GLU A 901 12.99 -25.08 -3.86
CA GLU A 901 12.31 -24.82 -5.13
C GLU A 901 11.16 -23.80 -5.02
N HIS A 902 10.71 -23.29 -6.16
CA HIS A 902 9.56 -22.37 -6.21
C HIS A 902 8.29 -23.07 -5.69
N GLY A 903 7.53 -22.39 -4.84
CA GLY A 903 6.29 -22.90 -4.27
C GLY A 903 6.46 -23.89 -3.11
N GLU A 904 7.68 -24.26 -2.76
CA GLU A 904 7.97 -25.17 -1.64
C GLU A 904 7.65 -24.52 -0.29
N PHE A 905 7.05 -25.29 0.62
CA PHE A 905 6.88 -24.90 2.01
C PHE A 905 8.16 -25.17 2.81
N VAL A 906 8.68 -24.11 3.43
CA VAL A 906 9.93 -24.10 4.16
C VAL A 906 9.64 -23.90 5.64
N ARG A 907 10.08 -24.85 6.46
CA ARG A 907 10.02 -24.72 7.93
C ARG A 907 11.26 -23.97 8.42
N VAL A 908 11.05 -22.87 9.11
CA VAL A 908 12.10 -22.01 9.65
C VAL A 908 11.99 -22.00 11.18
N ARG A 909 13.07 -22.37 11.87
CA ARG A 909 13.22 -22.10 13.30
C ARG A 909 13.96 -20.79 13.46
N SER A 910 13.34 -19.83 14.12
CA SER A 910 13.96 -18.57 14.49
C SER A 910 14.02 -18.39 16.01
N VAL A 911 14.95 -17.58 16.47
CA VAL A 911 15.08 -17.18 17.87
C VAL A 911 14.99 -15.66 17.92
N HIS A 912 14.08 -15.13 18.73
CA HIS A 912 13.97 -13.68 18.94
C HIS A 912 14.98 -13.20 19.99
N LEU A 913 15.29 -11.90 20.01
CA LEU A 913 16.22 -11.28 20.98
C LEU A 913 15.94 -11.62 22.47
N ASN A 914 14.71 -12.02 22.81
CA ASN A 914 14.33 -12.42 24.17
C ASN A 914 14.56 -13.92 24.46
N GLY A 915 15.30 -14.61 23.60
CA GLY A 915 15.59 -16.05 23.70
C GLY A 915 14.41 -16.96 23.37
N LYS A 916 13.24 -16.44 22.97
CA LYS A 916 12.09 -17.30 22.65
C LYS A 916 12.25 -17.92 21.25
N PRO A 917 12.34 -19.26 21.13
CA PRO A 917 12.32 -19.92 19.85
C PRO A 917 10.90 -19.86 19.26
N ARG A 918 10.83 -19.72 17.94
CA ARG A 918 9.60 -19.77 17.16
C ARG A 918 9.85 -20.63 15.94
N VAL A 919 8.89 -21.50 15.64
CA VAL A 919 8.86 -22.22 14.36
C VAL A 919 7.77 -21.59 13.51
N LEU A 920 8.12 -21.22 12.29
CA LEU A 920 7.17 -20.77 11.28
C LEU A 920 7.36 -21.56 10.00
N THR A 921 6.32 -21.64 9.21
CA THR A 921 6.40 -22.17 7.85
C THR A 921 6.16 -21.01 6.91
N LEU A 922 6.97 -20.89 5.86
CA LEU A 922 6.77 -19.92 4.79
C LEU A 922 6.85 -20.62 3.44
N LYS A 923 6.18 -20.07 2.43
CA LYS A 923 6.21 -20.59 1.07
C LYS A 923 7.16 -19.79 0.21
N GLN A 924 8.09 -20.46 -0.46
CA GLN A 924 9.11 -19.81 -1.28
C GLN A 924 8.53 -19.30 -2.60
N ASP A 925 8.84 -18.04 -2.94
CA ASP A 925 8.39 -17.39 -4.19
C ASP A 925 9.59 -16.85 -4.97
N LEU A 926 10.16 -17.70 -5.82
CA LEU A 926 11.25 -17.30 -6.72
C LEU A 926 10.81 -16.44 -7.91
N HIS A 927 9.51 -16.29 -8.17
CA HIS A 927 9.01 -15.51 -9.31
C HIS A 927 9.11 -14.01 -9.03
N TYR A 928 8.65 -13.57 -7.85
CA TYR A 928 8.74 -12.16 -7.45
C TYR A 928 9.90 -11.84 -6.48
N TRP A 929 10.42 -12.86 -5.79
CA TRP A 929 11.44 -12.75 -4.75
C TRP A 929 12.60 -13.73 -4.96
N PRO A 930 13.39 -13.59 -6.04
CA PRO A 930 14.58 -14.41 -6.26
C PRO A 930 15.57 -14.23 -5.11
N THR A 931 16.34 -15.27 -4.83
CA THR A 931 17.40 -15.22 -3.81
C THR A 931 18.65 -14.63 -4.42
N TRP A 932 19.22 -13.61 -3.79
CA TRP A 932 20.43 -12.93 -4.24
C TRP A 932 21.31 -12.52 -3.06
N GLU A 933 22.61 -12.38 -3.29
CA GLU A 933 23.55 -11.81 -2.32
C GLU A 933 24.16 -10.52 -2.86
N LEU A 934 24.47 -9.60 -1.93
CA LEU A 934 25.36 -8.47 -2.12
C LEU A 934 26.66 -8.76 -1.38
N ARG A 935 27.79 -8.59 -2.07
CA ARG A 935 29.13 -8.68 -1.48
C ARG A 935 29.91 -7.41 -1.74
N PHE A 936 30.54 -6.87 -0.70
CA PHE A 936 31.45 -5.75 -0.81
C PHE A 936 32.78 -6.22 -1.41
N ASP A 937 33.21 -5.60 -2.50
CA ASP A 937 34.50 -5.84 -3.10
C ASP A 937 35.50 -4.77 -2.61
N PRO A 938 36.46 -5.11 -1.73
CA PRO A 938 37.41 -4.15 -1.18
C PRO A 938 38.38 -3.60 -2.24
N ASP A 939 38.62 -4.34 -3.34
CA ASP A 939 39.53 -3.91 -4.40
C ASP A 939 38.94 -2.77 -5.23
N THR A 940 37.61 -2.74 -5.37
CA THR A 940 36.88 -1.71 -6.13
C THR A 940 36.10 -0.74 -5.26
N ALA A 941 35.98 -1.02 -3.95
CA ALA A 941 35.11 -0.32 -3.00
C ALA A 941 33.64 -0.26 -3.45
N ILE A 942 33.16 -1.31 -4.13
CA ILE A 942 31.82 -1.38 -4.72
C ILE A 942 31.14 -2.68 -4.24
N TRP A 943 29.86 -2.59 -3.89
CA TRP A 943 29.03 -3.79 -3.69
C TRP A 943 28.64 -4.42 -5.03
N ARG A 944 28.68 -5.75 -5.11
CA ARG A 944 28.25 -6.52 -6.28
C ARG A 944 27.12 -7.45 -5.91
N ARG A 945 26.04 -7.44 -6.70
CA ARG A 945 24.94 -8.39 -6.60
C ARG A 945 25.22 -9.64 -7.40
N LYS A 946 24.89 -10.77 -6.81
CA LYS A 946 24.88 -12.07 -7.47
C LYS A 946 23.56 -12.76 -7.18
N THR A 947 22.84 -13.17 -8.22
CA THR A 947 21.67 -14.03 -8.07
C THR A 947 22.14 -15.42 -7.65
N ILE A 948 21.56 -15.93 -6.56
CA ILE A 948 21.84 -17.26 -6.01
C ILE A 948 20.87 -18.28 -6.61
N LYS A 949 19.57 -17.95 -6.63
CA LYS A 949 18.51 -18.79 -7.17
C LYS A 949 17.38 -17.90 -7.68
N ALA A 950 16.94 -18.14 -8.90
CA ALA A 950 15.77 -17.52 -9.51
C ALA A 950 14.99 -18.59 -10.27
N LEU A 951 13.75 -18.28 -10.67
CA LEU A 951 12.98 -19.15 -11.55
C LEU A 951 13.64 -19.16 -12.94
N ASP A 952 13.90 -20.34 -13.52
CA ASP A 952 14.43 -20.44 -14.89
C ASP A 952 13.31 -20.09 -15.89
N CYS A 953 13.40 -18.90 -16.49
CA CYS A 953 12.41 -18.39 -17.45
C CYS A 953 12.41 -19.12 -18.81
N SER A 954 13.11 -20.24 -18.97
CA SER A 954 13.22 -21.01 -20.22
C SER A 954 12.13 -22.10 -20.38
N ASN A 955 11.32 -22.36 -19.35
CA ASN A 955 10.32 -23.45 -19.35
C ASN A 955 8.90 -23.01 -18.89
N VAL A 956 8.52 -21.73 -19.03
CA VAL A 956 7.15 -21.26 -18.76
C VAL A 956 6.37 -21.05 -20.06
#